data_AF-A0AA88I4V3-F1
#
_entry.id   AF-A0AA88I4V3-F1
#
_cell.length_a   1.000
_cell.length_b   1.000
_cell.length_c   1.000
_cell.angle_alpha   90.00
_cell.angle_beta   90.00
_cell.angle_gamma   90.00
#
_symmetry.space_group_name_H-M   'P 1'
#
loop_
_entity.id
_entity.type
_entity.pdbx_description
1 polymer ?
#
loop_
_entity_poly.entity_id
_entity_poly.type
_entity_poly.pdbx_seq_one_letter_code
_entity_poly.pdbx_strand_id
1 'polypeptide(L)'
;MSRKLGRQAEVFLMLVLKDGTKYELPGAPDTSVFNTDEDIFSAAGILLEVIEPFRKWRICFNGLLKKTCCNDEERIVHLKLNAIWTAMCRPFDFASEFSPTLLAKAVARERWTNRTETWDDLCKMPWEAFDQWGTIYGTMEENGTHHEAFYLRGLRQRRYGNFNMTTLRRNILLIGQSEEGVFFSLRGTCDTSRLLHEVQGHMYDPSGQVLPITRCDLDLAEIGHYAILPSRFSLRFTGGQNYRFHLSIQKLQLGTEVFRGRPWIKKVQVALCDFTVNSSSGWGIVELTNRYFGECPLPVEDSLSKCVLVPSLNEKVPLALSLDNESAKVVGYTGGKGASLAALQSLQKNISSSDFQVPKGFILTTKSFEQQVNENGNIQSALKTLEEAIQSGRDISLKDEVEKLVATIRNSKMCDLVQKAIQVNLEELFRDGINDVAFAVRSSAVGEDSNLLSAAGQNETFLNCKGIRSIEEAILRCWASAYRLESVEYRRHHGQPIQTSIAVVVQAMIDSDVAGVMFTCDPATGNPAKVFVTANYGLGESVVSGRAEPDTIILSRNHKNELALLDRQVGKKDLKIICDEKGNTKEVEVPLNDRSKDCLDDNIALRVGELGILTEKYFGNPRDNEFAISKGKIFLLQSRPVTHLHNWTDFELTHELDSPVVTSTDIYTKANTGEVFPNATSPLSTTLIAKSLDLAIQSNFVKRFGGSFIVQPQINRFVTVSHHHAMLNVIDTMLSNNEPEISATNRAVDMAVFGHIVTTNEMLQRGIQRFGTLSYFKKLRKMLLIGSDFLVNSWRPKWAEAQLKKINFSTDACEEPQELFTRIRDNLSYLIEVNKYHSLTSEFSTTLQLISFLTLSENKKDWSPELLGKLGQLLSSCTFAESGEVPESIQVIANVIANCAEANEFKSMSPDVAVVWLQTDPGPSGKLFREFLKKHGHRCIREFDIINYTWSMDPRPLVVTLQSIVNNMAVTKENNRHKIEIARNKLLEDLKPGLRRALNFILPMARKGVQIREATKSILIKTVHEFRLVFRKLAKLLVWKGYLVDEDLLFYFTFSEIECFIRSRSPALLLKAQKRKKLRTKWETLVFPEISFGLPMPEKNEEDNVQYDCVESLNATPVCSGKVRGKARVVLDVAQAHLIQKGDILITRSTDIGWSPYFPLLGGVVTELGGLISHGAVVAREYGLPCIVGAAKATSIFNSGKFRISFRQHCIYKRGA
;
A
#
# COMPACT_ATOMS: atom_id res chain seq x y z
N MET A 1 -1.97 -1.46 24.17
CA MET A 1 -2.14 -2.92 24.34
C MET A 1 -0.91 -3.48 25.03
N SER A 2 -1.08 -4.47 25.91
CA SER A 2 0.02 -5.21 26.55
C SER A 2 -0.21 -6.71 26.38
N ARG A 3 0.72 -7.42 25.72
CA ARG A 3 0.67 -8.88 25.58
C ARG A 3 1.21 -9.53 26.85
N LYS A 4 0.44 -10.45 27.43
CA LYS A 4 0.78 -11.25 28.60
C LYS A 4 1.12 -12.68 28.19
N LEU A 5 1.66 -13.46 29.12
CA LEU A 5 1.83 -14.91 28.95
C LEU A 5 0.47 -15.60 28.70
N GLY A 6 0.46 -16.74 28.02
CA GLY A 6 -0.76 -17.54 27.83
C GLY A 6 -1.79 -16.97 26.84
N ARG A 7 -1.35 -16.28 25.78
CA ARG A 7 -2.22 -15.65 24.75
C ARG A 7 -3.27 -14.70 25.34
N GLN A 8 -2.89 -13.90 26.33
CA GLN A 8 -3.74 -12.84 26.87
C GLN A 8 -3.20 -11.48 26.48
N ALA A 9 -4.09 -10.50 26.34
CA ALA A 9 -3.73 -9.11 26.15
C ALA A 9 -4.64 -8.19 26.94
N GLU A 10 -4.05 -7.13 27.48
CA GLU A 10 -4.78 -6.03 28.08
C GLU A 10 -4.96 -4.94 27.02
N VAL A 11 -6.21 -4.66 26.64
CA VAL A 11 -6.55 -3.75 25.55
C VAL A 11 -7.34 -2.56 26.08
N PHE A 12 -6.91 -1.38 25.65
CA PHE A 12 -7.61 -0.12 25.85
C PHE A 12 -7.68 0.59 24.52
N LEU A 13 -8.87 1.06 24.18
CA LEU A 13 -9.13 1.88 23.00
C LEU A 13 -9.97 3.05 23.46
N MET A 14 -9.52 4.25 23.11
CA MET A 14 -10.24 5.48 23.31
C MET A 14 -10.07 6.32 22.05
N LEU A 15 -11.19 6.85 21.56
CA LEU A 15 -11.25 7.85 20.52
C LEU A 15 -12.04 9.05 21.05
N VAL A 16 -11.47 10.25 20.91
CA VAL A 16 -12.13 11.50 21.32
C VAL A 16 -12.23 12.38 20.09
N LEU A 17 -13.46 12.75 19.73
CA LEU A 17 -13.73 13.64 18.61
C LEU A 17 -13.61 15.11 19.03
N LYS A 18 -13.54 16.01 18.04
CA LYS A 18 -13.37 17.45 18.25
C LYS A 18 -14.54 18.08 19.03
N ASP A 19 -15.74 17.55 18.87
CA ASP A 19 -16.95 17.96 19.61
C ASP A 19 -16.97 17.48 21.07
N GLY A 20 -15.99 16.67 21.47
CA GLY A 20 -15.88 16.08 22.80
C GLY A 20 -16.57 14.73 22.95
N THR A 21 -17.19 14.20 21.89
CA THR A 21 -17.74 12.83 21.88
C THR A 21 -16.62 11.82 22.12
N LYS A 22 -16.82 10.91 23.07
CA LYS A 22 -15.86 9.88 23.44
C LYS A 22 -16.38 8.50 23.04
N TYR A 23 -15.51 7.68 22.46
CA TYR A 23 -15.73 6.26 22.24
C TYR A 23 -14.69 5.48 23.02
N GLU A 24 -15.15 4.63 23.93
CA GLU A 24 -14.29 3.84 24.81
C GLU A 24 -14.73 2.37 24.78
N LEU A 25 -13.79 1.45 24.96
CA LEU A 25 -14.19 0.06 25.18
C LEU A 25 -15.07 0.00 26.45
N PRO A 26 -16.25 -0.65 26.42
CA PRO A 26 -17.19 -0.71 27.56
C PRO A 26 -16.67 -1.51 28.77
N GLY A 27 -15.38 -1.86 28.76
CA GLY A 27 -14.60 -2.44 29.85
C GLY A 27 -13.11 -2.37 29.48
N ALA A 28 -12.24 -2.76 30.39
CA ALA A 28 -10.81 -2.92 30.15
C ALA A 28 -10.44 -4.41 30.09
N PRO A 29 -10.85 -5.15 29.05
CA PRO A 29 -10.76 -6.59 29.12
C PRO A 29 -9.30 -7.01 28.97
N ASP A 30 -8.83 -7.75 29.97
CA ASP A 30 -7.98 -8.88 29.68
C ASP A 30 -8.74 -9.76 28.69
N THR A 31 -8.31 -9.73 27.44
CA THR A 31 -8.91 -10.47 26.32
C THR A 31 -7.92 -11.52 25.84
N SER A 32 -8.43 -12.55 25.17
CA SER A 32 -7.59 -13.48 24.44
C SER A 32 -6.93 -12.77 23.25
N VAL A 33 -5.71 -13.19 22.92
CA VAL A 33 -5.02 -12.86 21.68
C VAL A 33 -5.38 -13.94 20.68
N PHE A 34 -5.86 -13.52 19.51
CA PHE A 34 -6.58 -14.40 18.61
C PHE A 34 -5.73 -14.81 17.39
N ASN A 35 -5.05 -13.85 16.77
CA ASN A 35 -4.04 -14.14 15.76
C ASN A 35 -2.64 -13.76 16.29
N THR A 36 -1.69 -14.68 16.15
CA THR A 36 -0.27 -14.48 16.42
C THR A 36 0.59 -15.05 15.29
N ASP A 37 0.11 -14.99 14.04
CA ASP A 37 1.00 -15.05 12.89
C ASP A 37 2.12 -14.01 13.07
N GLU A 38 3.32 -14.25 12.53
CA GLU A 38 4.50 -13.41 12.82
C GLU A 38 4.24 -11.90 12.61
N ASP A 39 3.39 -11.57 11.64
CA ASP A 39 3.08 -10.20 11.21
C ASP A 39 1.69 -9.71 11.65
N ILE A 40 0.86 -10.51 12.33
CA ILE A 40 -0.51 -10.14 12.70
C ILE A 40 -0.75 -10.34 14.19
N PHE A 41 -1.36 -9.33 14.81
CA PHE A 41 -1.81 -9.37 16.20
C PHE A 41 -3.25 -8.89 16.31
N SER A 42 -4.14 -9.69 16.90
CA SER A 42 -5.52 -9.26 17.14
C SER A 42 -6.01 -9.56 18.55
N ALA A 43 -6.78 -8.62 19.12
CA ALA A 43 -7.33 -8.68 20.47
C ALA A 43 -8.47 -7.64 20.63
N ALA A 44 -9.58 -7.99 21.31
CA ALA A 44 -10.73 -7.11 21.58
C ALA A 44 -11.22 -6.31 20.36
N GLY A 45 -11.38 -6.97 19.20
CA GLY A 45 -11.82 -6.33 17.96
C GLY A 45 -10.76 -5.51 17.23
N ILE A 46 -9.58 -5.27 17.83
CA ILE A 46 -8.43 -4.64 17.18
C ILE A 46 -7.64 -5.69 16.39
N LEU A 47 -7.24 -5.31 15.18
CA LEU A 47 -6.28 -6.02 14.33
C LEU A 47 -5.11 -5.06 14.03
N LEU A 48 -3.90 -5.51 14.35
CA LEU A 48 -2.65 -4.90 13.91
C LEU A 48 -1.96 -5.84 12.92
N GLU A 49 -1.69 -5.37 11.72
CA GLU A 49 -0.99 -6.12 10.68
C GLU A 49 0.25 -5.32 10.25
N VAL A 50 1.41 -5.99 10.26
CA VAL A 50 2.66 -5.46 9.74
C VAL A 50 2.61 -5.52 8.22
N ILE A 51 2.52 -4.37 7.56
CA ILE A 51 2.61 -4.30 6.09
C ILE A 51 4.08 -4.26 5.68
N GLU A 52 4.84 -3.37 6.32
CA GLU A 52 6.28 -3.24 6.14
C GLU A 52 6.93 -3.03 7.52
N PRO A 53 7.85 -3.92 7.96
CA PRO A 53 8.49 -3.81 9.25
C PRO A 53 9.13 -2.43 9.50
N PHE A 54 8.86 -1.86 10.67
CA PHE A 54 9.29 -0.50 11.07
C PHE A 54 8.87 0.64 10.12
N ARG A 55 7.93 0.41 9.19
CA ARG A 55 7.53 1.42 8.20
C ARG A 55 6.02 1.61 8.14
N LYS A 56 5.27 0.52 8.01
CA LYS A 56 3.82 0.59 7.79
C LYS A 56 3.07 -0.49 8.55
N TRP A 57 1.96 -0.08 9.16
CA TRP A 57 1.06 -0.95 9.90
C TRP A 57 -0.37 -0.68 9.47
N ARG A 58 -1.13 -1.74 9.26
CA ARG A 58 -2.58 -1.63 9.15
C ARG A 58 -3.18 -1.77 10.54
N ILE A 59 -4.15 -0.92 10.85
CA ILE A 59 -4.85 -0.88 12.14
C ILE A 59 -6.33 -0.93 11.82
N CYS A 60 -6.98 -2.03 12.17
CA CYS A 60 -8.44 -2.17 12.05
C CYS A 60 -9.05 -2.33 13.43
N PHE A 61 -10.26 -1.80 13.62
CA PHE A 61 -11.13 -2.12 14.74
C PHE A 61 -12.50 -2.46 14.20
N ASN A 62 -13.11 -3.52 14.71
CA ASN A 62 -14.51 -3.83 14.48
C ASN A 62 -15.09 -4.38 15.80
N GLY A 63 -15.96 -3.61 16.45
CA GLY A 63 -16.43 -3.95 17.79
C GLY A 63 -17.47 -3.00 18.37
N LEU A 64 -17.92 -3.30 19.58
CA LEU A 64 -18.83 -2.44 20.34
C LEU A 64 -18.03 -1.46 21.21
N LEU A 65 -18.37 -0.18 21.14
CA LEU A 65 -17.81 0.87 21.99
C LEU A 65 -18.91 1.59 22.75
N LYS A 66 -18.58 2.02 23.97
CA LYS A 66 -19.36 2.97 24.75
C LYS A 66 -19.13 4.36 24.18
N LYS A 67 -20.20 4.99 23.70
CA LYS A 67 -20.24 6.37 23.23
C LYS A 67 -20.81 7.26 24.33
N THR A 68 -20.06 8.29 24.70
CA THR A 68 -20.50 9.35 25.64
C THR A 68 -20.52 10.67 24.89
N CYS A 69 -21.71 11.28 24.78
CA CYS A 69 -21.90 12.57 24.10
C CYS A 69 -21.77 13.73 25.11
N CYS A 70 -21.71 14.97 24.62
CA CYS A 70 -21.55 16.18 25.45
C CYS A 70 -22.64 16.36 26.53
N ASN A 71 -23.80 15.72 26.37
CA ASN A 71 -24.91 15.74 27.33
C ASN A 71 -24.81 14.63 28.40
N ASP A 72 -23.67 13.94 28.50
CA ASP A 72 -23.43 12.76 29.34
C ASP A 72 -24.36 11.56 29.06
N GLU A 73 -25.05 11.55 27.90
CA GLU A 73 -25.78 10.37 27.44
C GLU A 73 -24.81 9.27 27.00
N GLU A 74 -24.91 8.13 27.67
CA GLU A 74 -24.10 6.94 27.39
C GLU A 74 -24.88 5.91 26.59
N ARG A 75 -24.31 5.42 25.50
CA ARG A 75 -24.90 4.37 24.66
C ARG A 75 -23.84 3.46 24.07
N ILE A 76 -24.17 2.18 23.89
CA ILE A 76 -23.30 1.23 23.19
C ILE A 76 -23.58 1.34 21.68
N VAL A 77 -22.53 1.47 20.88
CA VAL A 77 -22.60 1.56 19.42
C VAL A 77 -21.61 0.61 18.77
N HIS A 78 -21.91 0.16 17.56
CA HIS A 78 -20.97 -0.57 16.73
C HIS A 78 -20.08 0.44 15.99
N LEU A 79 -18.76 0.28 16.14
CA LEU A 79 -17.78 1.09 15.44
C LEU A 79 -16.87 0.20 14.60
N LYS A 80 -16.61 0.62 13.37
CA LYS A 80 -15.48 0.18 12.56
C LYS A 80 -14.49 1.30 12.37
N LEU A 81 -13.21 0.96 12.43
CA LEU A 81 -12.12 1.87 12.08
C LEU A 81 -11.14 1.10 11.21
N ASN A 82 -10.73 1.70 10.09
CA ASN A 82 -9.69 1.15 9.23
C ASN A 82 -8.66 2.25 8.97
N ALA A 83 -7.41 2.01 9.32
CA ALA A 83 -6.36 3.01 9.22
C ALA A 83 -4.99 2.41 8.91
N ILE A 84 -4.12 3.23 8.34
CA ILE A 84 -2.74 2.89 8.02
C ILE A 84 -1.84 3.83 8.81
N TRP A 85 -0.98 3.26 9.63
CA TRP A 85 0.12 3.98 10.26
C TRP A 85 1.35 3.92 9.34
N THR A 86 1.95 5.08 9.06
CA THR A 86 3.16 5.24 8.25
C THR A 86 4.23 5.98 9.06
N ALA A 87 5.42 5.39 9.18
CA ALA A 87 6.56 5.97 9.86
C ALA A 87 7.05 7.25 9.15
N MET A 88 7.34 8.30 9.92
CA MET A 88 7.95 9.53 9.42
C MET A 88 9.46 9.60 9.67
N CYS A 89 9.98 8.74 10.56
CA CYS A 89 11.38 8.67 10.91
C CYS A 89 11.83 7.23 11.18
N ARG A 90 13.15 7.02 11.25
CA ARG A 90 13.73 5.78 11.81
C ARG A 90 13.32 5.61 13.29
N PRO A 91 13.30 4.38 13.83
CA PRO A 91 13.13 4.18 15.27
C PRO A 91 14.25 4.88 16.05
N PHE A 92 13.90 5.45 17.20
CA PHE A 92 14.81 5.86 18.27
C PHE A 92 15.01 4.68 19.22
N ASP A 93 16.22 4.14 19.27
CA ASP A 93 16.55 2.99 20.11
C ASP A 93 17.10 3.47 21.46
N PHE A 94 16.36 3.17 22.54
CA PHE A 94 16.77 3.59 23.87
C PHE A 94 18.01 2.84 24.38
N ALA A 95 18.34 1.66 23.86
CA ALA A 95 19.56 0.97 24.29
C ALA A 95 20.83 1.68 23.83
N SER A 96 20.81 2.23 22.60
CA SER A 96 21.99 2.80 21.96
C SER A 96 22.04 4.32 21.94
N GLU A 97 20.90 5.00 22.05
CA GLU A 97 20.79 6.46 21.84
C GLU A 97 20.40 7.25 23.09
N PHE A 98 20.23 6.59 24.25
CA PHE A 98 19.93 7.25 25.51
C PHE A 98 21.01 8.27 25.89
N SER A 99 20.60 9.43 26.42
CA SER A 99 21.52 10.49 26.86
C SER A 99 22.42 10.05 28.02
N PRO A 100 23.75 9.92 27.81
CA PRO A 100 24.66 9.51 28.88
C PRO A 100 24.64 10.51 30.05
N THR A 101 24.41 11.79 29.77
CA THR A 101 24.33 12.84 30.78
C THR A 101 23.11 12.70 31.69
N LEU A 102 21.93 12.37 31.12
CA LEU A 102 20.73 12.17 31.94
C LEU A 102 20.82 10.87 32.76
N LEU A 103 21.42 9.82 32.18
CA LEU A 103 21.63 8.55 32.89
C LEU A 103 22.56 8.75 34.08
N ALA A 104 23.70 9.41 33.87
CA ALA A 104 24.66 9.72 34.93
C ALA A 104 24.03 10.54 36.07
N LYS A 105 23.15 11.50 35.73
CA LYS A 105 22.41 12.28 36.74
C LYS A 105 21.41 11.43 37.53
N ALA A 106 20.70 10.51 36.87
CA ALA A 106 19.77 9.61 37.53
C ALA A 106 20.51 8.69 38.52
N VAL A 107 21.59 8.06 38.06
CA VAL A 107 22.50 7.23 38.88
C VAL A 107 23.08 8.01 40.06
N ALA A 108 23.52 9.25 39.85
CA ALA A 108 24.07 10.11 40.90
C ALA A 108 23.04 10.52 41.98
N ARG A 109 21.74 10.51 41.65
CA ARG A 109 20.65 10.81 42.59
C ARG A 109 20.26 9.61 43.44
N GLU A 110 20.69 8.40 43.09
CA GLU A 110 20.30 7.18 43.81
C GLU A 110 20.94 7.07 45.20
N ARG A 111 20.18 6.50 46.13
CA ARG A 111 20.67 6.14 47.46
C ARG A 111 21.25 4.72 47.41
N TRP A 112 22.58 4.62 47.31
CA TRP A 112 23.31 3.35 47.16
C TRP A 112 23.40 2.48 48.42
N THR A 113 22.64 2.78 49.47
CA THR A 113 22.93 2.31 50.83
C THR A 113 22.55 0.86 51.15
N ASN A 114 21.93 0.09 50.22
CA ASN A 114 21.54 -1.32 50.45
C ASN A 114 21.31 -2.15 49.15
N ARG A 115 21.98 -1.82 48.04
CA ARG A 115 21.69 -2.44 46.72
C ARG A 115 22.96 -2.81 45.95
N THR A 116 23.69 -3.82 46.40
CA THR A 116 24.85 -4.36 45.67
C THR A 116 24.46 -5.08 44.38
N GLU A 117 23.25 -5.66 44.31
CA GLU A 117 22.74 -6.38 43.14
C GLU A 117 22.32 -5.45 41.98
N THR A 118 21.91 -4.20 42.27
CA THR A 118 21.28 -3.35 41.24
C THR A 118 22.23 -2.72 40.22
N TRP A 119 23.52 -2.54 40.51
CA TRP A 119 24.44 -1.97 39.50
C TRP A 119 24.69 -2.97 38.36
N ASP A 120 24.98 -4.21 38.74
CA ASP A 120 25.13 -5.33 37.82
C ASP A 120 23.82 -5.59 37.04
N ASP A 121 22.67 -5.53 37.71
CA ASP A 121 21.36 -5.66 37.05
C ASP A 121 21.07 -4.48 36.10
N LEU A 122 21.38 -3.25 36.48
CA LEU A 122 21.26 -2.07 35.61
C LEU A 122 22.13 -2.20 34.35
N CYS A 123 23.33 -2.80 34.47
CA CYS A 123 24.24 -3.03 33.34
C CYS A 123 23.82 -4.23 32.47
N LYS A 124 23.11 -5.22 33.04
CA LYS A 124 22.66 -6.44 32.35
C LYS A 124 21.27 -6.32 31.72
N MET A 125 20.52 -5.24 31.96
CA MET A 125 19.18 -5.07 31.42
C MET A 125 19.19 -4.72 29.92
N PRO A 126 18.69 -5.59 29.02
CA PRO A 126 18.50 -5.23 27.63
C PRO A 126 17.31 -4.26 27.53
N TRP A 127 17.58 -3.00 27.19
CA TRP A 127 16.52 -2.05 26.85
C TRP A 127 16.01 -2.29 25.43
N GLU A 128 15.21 -3.33 25.24
CA GLU A 128 14.55 -3.55 23.96
C GLU A 128 13.30 -2.65 23.85
N ALA A 129 13.56 -1.37 23.65
CA ALA A 129 12.54 -0.34 23.56
C ALA A 129 12.86 0.60 22.41
N PHE A 130 11.84 0.94 21.62
CA PHE A 130 11.96 2.01 20.65
C PHE A 130 10.73 2.90 20.62
N ASP A 131 10.97 4.15 20.26
CA ASP A 131 9.95 5.12 19.89
C ASP A 131 10.08 5.44 18.40
N GLN A 132 8.96 5.54 17.70
CA GLN A 132 8.96 5.87 16.28
C GLN A 132 7.81 6.80 15.95
N TRP A 133 8.14 7.96 15.42
CA TRP A 133 7.14 8.92 15.00
C TRP A 133 6.53 8.55 13.65
N GLY A 134 5.26 8.90 13.47
CA GLY A 134 4.54 8.62 12.25
C GLY A 134 3.17 9.29 12.18
N THR A 135 2.43 8.90 11.17
CA THR A 135 1.09 9.41 10.87
C THR A 135 0.11 8.26 10.70
N ILE A 136 -1.15 8.47 11.06
CA ILE A 136 -2.25 7.53 10.87
C ILE A 136 -3.26 8.17 9.93
N TYR A 137 -3.57 7.51 8.82
CA TYR A 137 -4.63 7.93 7.90
C TYR A 137 -5.67 6.82 7.78
N GLY A 138 -6.93 7.13 8.05
CA GLY A 138 -7.99 6.12 8.09
C GLY A 138 -9.40 6.69 7.98
N THR A 139 -10.37 5.79 8.10
CA THR A 139 -11.80 6.10 8.15
C THR A 139 -12.46 5.46 9.37
N MET A 140 -13.58 6.02 9.78
CA MET A 140 -14.41 5.51 10.86
C MET A 140 -15.87 5.43 10.44
N GLU A 141 -16.53 4.33 10.81
CA GLU A 141 -17.94 4.03 10.55
C GLU A 141 -18.69 3.68 11.83
N GLU A 142 -19.77 4.40 12.11
CA GLU A 142 -20.70 4.15 13.22
C GLU A 142 -21.99 3.53 12.68
N ASN A 143 -22.37 2.36 13.20
CA ASN A 143 -23.61 1.63 12.89
C ASN A 143 -23.92 1.48 11.39
N GLY A 144 -22.91 1.43 10.51
CA GLY A 144 -23.10 1.26 9.07
C GLY A 144 -23.33 2.52 8.24
N THR A 145 -23.42 3.71 8.84
CA THR A 145 -24.00 4.89 8.17
C THR A 145 -23.10 6.11 8.03
N HIS A 146 -21.84 6.06 8.49
CA HIS A 146 -20.95 7.23 8.49
C HIS A 146 -19.55 6.85 8.00
N HIS A 147 -18.85 7.69 7.25
CA HIS A 147 -17.45 7.46 6.87
C HIS A 147 -16.69 8.80 6.91
N GLU A 148 -16.19 9.18 8.08
CA GLU A 148 -15.29 10.32 8.20
C GLU A 148 -13.84 9.85 8.07
N ALA A 149 -13.08 10.50 7.18
CA ALA A 149 -11.65 10.31 7.07
C ALA A 149 -10.91 11.16 8.10
N PHE A 150 -9.89 10.60 8.74
CA PHE A 150 -9.07 11.32 9.74
C PHE A 150 -7.59 11.15 9.45
N TYR A 151 -6.82 12.23 9.64
CA TYR A 151 -5.37 12.24 9.51
C TYR A 151 -4.73 12.68 10.83
N LEU A 152 -4.05 11.76 11.51
CA LEU A 152 -3.47 11.97 12.83
C LEU A 152 -1.96 11.83 12.79
N ARG A 153 -1.28 12.54 13.69
CA ARG A 153 0.17 12.46 13.87
C ARG A 153 0.44 11.95 15.28
N GLY A 154 1.47 11.15 15.45
CA GLY A 154 1.72 10.58 16.76
C GLY A 154 2.95 9.71 16.83
N LEU A 155 3.02 9.02 17.97
CA LEU A 155 4.17 8.22 18.35
C LEU A 155 3.75 6.76 18.53
N ARG A 156 4.46 5.86 17.85
CA ARG A 156 4.38 4.43 18.09
C ARG A 156 5.50 4.03 19.05
N GLN A 157 5.13 3.42 20.17
CA GLN A 157 6.08 2.95 21.18
C GLN A 157 6.03 1.43 21.27
N ARG A 158 7.20 0.79 21.25
CA ARG A 158 7.35 -0.62 21.61
C ARG A 158 8.24 -0.71 22.85
N ARG A 159 7.83 -1.53 23.81
CA ARG A 159 8.60 -1.88 25.00
C ARG A 159 8.57 -3.40 25.12
N TYR A 160 9.72 -4.03 25.22
CA TYR A 160 9.88 -5.48 25.38
C TYR A 160 10.70 -5.77 26.64
N GLY A 161 10.44 -6.92 27.28
CA GLY A 161 11.09 -7.36 28.52
C GLY A 161 10.15 -7.51 29.71
N ASN A 162 10.71 -7.94 30.85
CA ASN A 162 9.98 -8.13 32.11
C ASN A 162 9.63 -6.79 32.78
N PHE A 163 8.67 -6.06 32.22
CA PHE A 163 8.17 -4.83 32.81
C PHE A 163 7.29 -5.15 34.02
N ASN A 164 7.84 -5.03 35.22
CA ASN A 164 7.10 -5.31 36.44
C ASN A 164 6.24 -4.10 36.86
N MET A 165 4.94 -4.16 36.57
CA MET A 165 4.01 -3.12 36.98
C MET A 165 3.97 -2.94 38.51
N THR A 166 4.33 -3.94 39.33
CA THR A 166 4.30 -3.79 40.80
C THR A 166 5.38 -2.82 41.32
N THR A 167 6.55 -2.81 40.69
CA THR A 167 7.71 -2.00 41.10
C THR A 167 7.65 -0.57 40.59
N LEU A 168 6.99 -0.35 39.43
CA LEU A 168 6.70 0.99 38.92
C LEU A 168 5.86 1.80 39.94
N ARG A 169 6.41 2.84 40.53
CA ARG A 169 5.68 3.71 41.48
C ARG A 169 4.96 4.84 40.77
N ARG A 170 5.65 5.51 39.86
CA ARG A 170 5.16 6.68 39.13
C ARG A 170 5.77 6.71 37.73
N ASN A 171 4.99 7.10 36.74
CA ASN A 171 5.48 7.42 35.40
C ASN A 171 4.70 8.62 34.86
N ILE A 172 5.42 9.62 34.36
CA ILE A 172 4.85 10.69 33.55
C ILE A 172 5.40 10.60 32.14
N LEU A 173 4.54 10.66 31.14
CA LEU A 173 4.90 10.70 29.73
C LEU A 173 4.25 11.92 29.10
N LEU A 174 5.06 12.75 28.47
CA LEU A 174 4.69 13.96 27.75
C LEU A 174 5.01 13.75 26.28
N ILE A 175 3.99 13.80 25.44
CA ILE A 175 4.12 13.72 23.98
C ILE A 175 3.54 15.00 23.42
N GLY A 176 4.29 15.71 22.58
CA GLY A 176 3.81 16.98 22.03
C GLY A 176 4.25 17.20 20.59
N GLN A 177 3.43 17.97 19.86
CA GLN A 177 3.72 18.49 18.52
C GLN A 177 3.49 20.01 18.48
N SER A 178 4.44 20.77 17.94
CA SER A 178 4.25 22.19 17.61
C SER A 178 3.61 22.36 16.23
N GLU A 179 2.98 23.51 15.99
CA GLU A 179 2.45 23.90 14.66
C GLU A 179 3.53 23.82 13.56
N GLU A 180 4.78 24.13 13.93
CA GLU A 180 5.94 24.09 13.04
C GLU A 180 6.51 22.68 12.77
N GLY A 181 5.90 21.64 13.33
CA GLY A 181 6.31 20.24 13.08
C GLY A 181 7.50 19.78 13.92
N VAL A 182 7.76 20.39 15.08
CA VAL A 182 8.67 19.86 16.10
C VAL A 182 7.89 18.91 16.99
N PHE A 183 8.38 17.69 17.18
CA PHE A 183 7.76 16.71 18.08
C PHE A 183 8.70 16.37 19.22
N PHE A 184 8.16 16.05 20.38
CA PHE A 184 8.95 15.54 21.49
C PHE A 184 8.20 14.47 22.28
N SER A 185 8.96 13.56 22.86
CA SER A 185 8.50 12.58 23.83
C SER A 185 9.47 12.62 25.00
N LEU A 186 8.95 12.99 26.17
CA LEU A 186 9.69 13.10 27.41
C LEU A 186 9.01 12.23 28.47
N ARG A 187 9.79 11.41 29.15
CA ARG A 187 9.33 10.48 30.16
C ARG A 187 10.12 10.64 31.46
N GLY A 188 9.41 10.72 32.57
CA GLY A 188 9.97 10.61 33.92
C GLY A 188 9.45 9.35 34.60
N THR A 189 10.34 8.48 35.09
CA THR A 189 9.99 7.20 35.71
C THR A 189 10.57 7.07 37.11
N CYS A 190 9.76 6.57 38.04
CA CYS A 190 10.17 6.12 39.36
C CYS A 190 9.84 4.62 39.49
N ASP A 191 10.86 3.79 39.46
CA ASP A 191 10.75 2.33 39.54
C ASP A 191 11.66 1.77 40.62
N THR A 192 11.08 1.09 41.62
CA THR A 192 11.86 0.53 42.72
C THR A 192 12.80 -0.60 42.31
N SER A 193 12.57 -1.29 41.19
CA SER A 193 13.52 -2.28 40.69
C SER A 193 14.68 -1.67 39.89
N ARG A 194 14.62 -0.38 39.55
CA ARG A 194 15.64 0.29 38.74
C ARG A 194 16.09 1.59 39.41
N LEU A 195 15.59 2.72 38.91
CA LEU A 195 15.94 4.07 39.35
C LEU A 195 14.68 4.76 39.91
N LEU A 196 14.83 5.42 41.04
CA LEU A 196 13.79 6.20 41.70
C LEU A 196 13.52 7.52 40.97
N HIS A 197 14.47 8.03 40.19
CA HIS A 197 14.31 9.23 39.37
C HIS A 197 15.07 9.12 38.04
N GLU A 198 14.40 8.62 37.01
CA GLU A 198 14.94 8.53 35.65
C GLU A 198 14.18 9.46 34.70
N VAL A 199 14.90 10.36 34.03
CA VAL A 199 14.34 11.23 33.00
C VAL A 199 14.98 10.88 31.66
N GLN A 200 14.13 10.68 30.65
CA GLN A 200 14.55 10.27 29.33
C GLN A 200 13.63 10.82 28.26
N GLY A 201 14.11 10.91 27.03
CA GLY A 201 13.26 11.32 25.92
C GLY A 201 14.05 11.67 24.69
N HIS A 202 13.30 12.05 23.67
CA HIS A 202 13.82 12.36 22.35
C HIS A 202 12.88 13.37 21.68
N MET A 203 13.39 14.00 20.62
CA MET A 203 12.63 14.91 19.79
C MET A 203 12.83 14.57 18.32
N TYR A 204 11.82 14.91 17.52
CA TYR A 204 11.90 14.94 16.07
C TYR A 204 11.92 16.40 15.63
N ASP A 205 12.92 16.76 14.83
CA ASP A 205 12.98 18.08 14.22
C ASP A 205 12.34 18.10 12.82
N PRO A 206 11.84 19.25 12.35
CA PRO A 206 11.26 19.39 11.01
C PRO A 206 12.25 19.06 9.89
N SER A 207 13.56 19.00 10.19
CA SER A 207 14.59 18.55 9.26
C SER A 207 14.70 17.02 9.18
N GLY A 208 13.80 16.27 9.81
CA GLY A 208 13.71 14.81 9.76
C GLY A 208 14.62 14.08 10.74
N GLN A 209 15.36 14.78 11.60
CA GLN A 209 16.26 14.12 12.55
C GLN A 209 15.54 13.74 13.84
N VAL A 210 15.98 12.62 14.41
CA VAL A 210 15.57 12.20 15.75
C VAL A 210 16.76 12.38 16.68
N LEU A 211 16.58 13.18 17.74
CA LEU A 211 17.64 13.63 18.62
C LEU A 211 17.29 13.32 20.09
N PRO A 212 18.24 12.83 20.91
CA PRO A 212 17.99 12.60 22.32
C PRO A 212 17.84 13.92 23.08
N ILE A 213 17.00 13.91 24.12
CA ILE A 213 16.95 14.99 25.10
C ILE A 213 18.17 14.85 26.01
N THR A 214 18.98 15.90 26.10
CA THR A 214 20.27 15.87 26.82
C THR A 214 20.22 16.56 28.18
N ARG A 215 19.25 17.46 28.39
CA ARG A 215 19.03 18.18 29.65
C ARG A 215 17.53 18.34 29.88
N CYS A 216 17.09 18.21 31.13
CA CYS A 216 15.72 18.41 31.54
C CYS A 216 15.69 18.79 33.03
N ASP A 217 14.81 19.71 33.43
CA ASP A 217 14.56 20.10 34.82
C ASP A 217 13.35 19.38 35.44
N LEU A 218 12.84 18.31 34.81
CA LEU A 218 11.73 17.52 35.32
C LEU A 218 12.07 16.92 36.69
N ASP A 219 11.30 17.31 37.70
CA ASP A 219 11.35 16.66 39.01
C ASP A 219 10.05 15.89 39.30
N LEU A 220 10.18 14.55 39.40
CA LEU A 220 9.08 13.68 39.79
C LEU A 220 8.57 13.96 41.21
N ALA A 221 9.38 14.55 42.10
CA ALA A 221 8.91 14.93 43.43
C ALA A 221 7.88 16.07 43.38
N GLU A 222 8.09 17.03 42.48
CA GLU A 222 7.22 18.21 42.29
C GLU A 222 5.95 17.86 41.51
N ILE A 223 5.99 16.81 40.68
CA ILE A 223 4.88 16.42 39.80
C ILE A 223 4.25 15.11 40.27
N GLY A 224 2.95 15.18 40.61
CA GLY A 224 2.15 13.99 40.93
C GLY A 224 2.31 13.46 42.35
N HIS A 225 2.80 14.27 43.31
CA HIS A 225 2.88 13.88 44.73
C HIS A 225 1.55 13.33 45.28
N TYR A 226 0.42 13.90 44.83
CA TYR A 226 -0.94 13.50 45.21
C TYR A 226 -1.65 12.58 44.21
N ALA A 227 -0.93 11.96 43.27
CA ALA A 227 -1.53 11.19 42.17
C ALA A 227 -2.54 11.97 41.30
N ILE A 228 -2.43 13.31 41.29
CA ILE A 228 -3.25 14.22 40.50
C ILE A 228 -2.35 14.92 39.49
N LEU A 229 -2.78 14.95 38.24
CA LEU A 229 -2.17 15.76 37.20
C LEU A 229 -2.42 17.26 37.49
N PRO A 230 -1.38 18.09 37.68
CA PRO A 230 -1.56 19.52 37.92
C PRO A 230 -2.24 20.21 36.74
N SER A 231 -3.09 21.20 37.01
CA SER A 231 -3.80 21.97 35.99
C SER A 231 -2.88 22.82 35.13
N ARG A 232 -1.79 23.32 35.73
CA ARG A 232 -0.68 23.99 35.06
C ARG A 232 0.68 23.62 35.66
N PHE A 233 1.69 23.41 34.82
CA PHE A 233 3.09 23.33 35.25
C PHE A 233 4.05 23.72 34.12
N SER A 234 5.27 24.11 34.49
CA SER A 234 6.31 24.56 33.56
C SER A 234 7.51 23.62 33.54
N LEU A 235 8.08 23.40 32.36
CA LEU A 235 9.27 22.54 32.21
C LEU A 235 10.26 23.12 31.17
N ARG A 236 11.55 23.00 31.45
CA ARG A 236 12.64 23.25 30.49
C ARG A 236 13.45 22.01 30.18
N PHE A 237 13.67 21.79 28.89
CA PHE A 237 14.58 20.75 28.41
C PHE A 237 15.30 21.18 27.13
N THR A 238 16.33 20.42 26.78
CA THR A 238 17.17 20.66 25.60
C THR A 238 17.31 19.37 24.81
N GLY A 239 17.04 19.45 23.50
CA GLY A 239 17.30 18.38 22.54
C GLY A 239 18.15 18.91 21.39
N GLY A 240 19.20 18.17 21.01
CA GLY A 240 20.20 18.67 20.08
C GLY A 240 20.94 19.94 20.56
N GLN A 241 21.61 20.65 19.64
CA GLN A 241 22.37 21.86 19.98
C GLN A 241 21.52 23.14 20.03
N ASN A 242 20.35 23.16 19.38
CA ASN A 242 19.64 24.40 19.07
C ASN A 242 18.23 24.53 19.69
N TYR A 243 17.66 23.47 20.27
CA TYR A 243 16.30 23.52 20.78
C TYR A 243 16.27 23.61 22.31
N ARG A 244 15.78 24.74 22.82
CA ARG A 244 15.39 24.91 24.23
C ARG A 244 13.88 24.95 24.30
N PHE A 245 13.30 24.12 25.14
CA PHE A 245 11.86 24.06 25.32
C PHE A 245 11.48 24.76 26.61
N HIS A 246 10.37 25.50 26.61
CA HIS A 246 9.73 26.04 27.81
C HIS A 246 8.25 25.72 27.72
N LEU A 247 7.88 24.54 28.19
CA LEU A 247 6.50 24.08 28.12
C LEU A 247 5.71 24.71 29.25
N SER A 248 4.63 25.44 28.94
CA SER A 248 3.54 25.69 29.89
C SER A 248 2.40 24.76 29.50
N ILE A 249 2.09 23.80 30.36
CA ILE A 249 1.07 22.78 30.07
C ILE A 249 -0.23 23.23 30.72
N GLN A 250 -1.32 23.37 29.98
CA GLN A 250 -2.65 23.56 30.54
C GLN A 250 -3.54 22.36 30.24
N LYS A 251 -4.09 21.74 31.29
CA LYS A 251 -4.98 20.58 31.16
C LYS A 251 -6.29 21.00 30.50
N LEU A 252 -6.65 20.38 29.38
CA LEU A 252 -7.98 20.51 28.77
C LEU A 252 -9.00 19.59 29.47
N GLN A 253 -10.29 19.96 29.45
CA GLN A 253 -11.36 19.22 30.14
C GLN A 253 -11.63 17.81 29.59
N LEU A 254 -11.06 17.45 28.43
CA LEU A 254 -11.29 16.21 27.70
C LEU A 254 -10.48 14.98 28.20
N GLY A 255 -10.10 14.94 29.48
CA GLY A 255 -9.30 13.85 30.04
C GLY A 255 -10.07 12.52 30.21
N THR A 256 -9.34 11.42 30.40
CA THR A 256 -9.87 10.11 30.81
C THR A 256 -8.99 9.47 31.89
N GLU A 257 -9.53 8.45 32.56
CA GLU A 257 -8.81 7.62 33.51
C GLU A 257 -8.88 6.15 33.08
N VAL A 258 -7.74 5.49 33.07
CA VAL A 258 -7.58 4.10 32.66
C VAL A 258 -6.87 3.33 33.76
N PHE A 259 -7.25 2.09 34.02
CA PHE A 259 -6.63 1.26 35.04
C PHE A 259 -5.77 0.17 34.43
N ARG A 260 -4.56 -0.10 34.94
CA ARG A 260 -3.64 -1.09 34.36
C ARG A 260 -3.18 -2.17 35.36
N GLY A 261 -2.94 -3.37 34.83
CA GLY A 261 -2.25 -4.49 35.50
C GLY A 261 -3.07 -5.21 36.57
N ARG A 262 -3.65 -6.36 36.23
CA ARG A 262 -4.51 -7.22 37.09
C ARG A 262 -3.90 -7.43 38.49
N PRO A 263 -4.65 -7.20 39.59
CA PRO A 263 -6.04 -6.73 39.70
C PRO A 263 -6.16 -5.18 39.65
N TRP A 264 -5.69 -4.54 38.58
CA TRP A 264 -5.74 -3.09 38.32
C TRP A 264 -4.94 -2.24 39.31
N ILE A 265 -3.69 -2.62 39.58
CA ILE A 265 -2.82 -1.96 40.57
C ILE A 265 -2.29 -0.58 40.15
N LYS A 266 -2.63 -0.09 38.96
CA LYS A 266 -2.30 1.25 38.48
C LYS A 266 -3.50 2.02 38.00
N LYS A 267 -3.44 3.33 38.23
CA LYS A 267 -4.32 4.34 37.64
C LYS A 267 -3.50 5.21 36.68
N VAL A 268 -4.00 5.38 35.47
CA VAL A 268 -3.40 6.15 34.38
C VAL A 268 -4.36 7.28 34.05
N GLN A 269 -3.95 8.51 34.30
CA GLN A 269 -4.68 9.70 33.89
C GLN A 269 -4.12 10.19 32.57
N VAL A 270 -4.98 10.34 31.57
CA VAL A 270 -4.60 10.89 30.26
C VAL A 270 -5.33 12.22 30.09
N ALA A 271 -4.59 13.25 29.72
CA ALA A 271 -5.18 14.55 29.39
C ALA A 271 -4.53 15.15 28.14
N LEU A 272 -5.35 15.87 27.39
CA LEU A 272 -4.85 16.76 26.34
C LEU A 272 -4.29 18.02 26.97
N CYS A 273 -3.22 18.54 26.38
CA CYS A 273 -2.63 19.81 26.78
C CYS A 273 -2.23 20.65 25.58
N ASP A 274 -2.28 21.97 25.75
CA ASP A 274 -1.55 22.93 24.94
C ASP A 274 -0.18 23.22 25.56
N PHE A 275 0.76 23.66 24.73
CA PHE A 275 2.07 24.13 25.16
C PHE A 275 2.65 25.16 24.17
N THR A 276 3.72 25.84 24.58
CA THR A 276 4.49 26.76 23.73
C THR A 276 5.95 26.31 23.65
N VAL A 277 6.58 26.37 22.47
CA VAL A 277 8.01 26.07 22.25
C VAL A 277 8.61 27.13 21.34
N ASN A 278 9.64 27.86 21.80
CA ASN A 278 10.30 28.91 21.01
C ASN A 278 9.30 29.87 20.32
N SER A 279 8.24 30.25 21.04
CA SER A 279 7.14 31.10 20.55
C SER A 279 6.13 30.45 19.59
N SER A 280 6.29 29.17 19.23
CA SER A 280 5.29 28.39 18.48
C SER A 280 4.36 27.66 19.44
N SER A 281 3.05 27.75 19.19
CA SER A 281 2.05 26.98 19.92
C SER A 281 2.04 25.51 19.47
N GLY A 282 1.62 24.63 20.35
CA GLY A 282 1.53 23.20 20.10
C GLY A 282 0.54 22.52 21.01
N TRP A 283 0.27 21.25 20.69
CA TRP A 283 -0.66 20.40 21.44
C TRP A 283 -0.05 19.03 21.69
N GLY A 284 -0.47 18.42 22.78
CA GLY A 284 0.11 17.18 23.24
C GLY A 284 -0.82 16.39 24.14
N ILE A 285 -0.27 15.26 24.60
CA ILE A 285 -0.87 14.36 25.54
C ILE A 285 0.08 14.24 26.73
N VAL A 286 -0.49 14.33 27.93
CA VAL A 286 0.19 13.96 29.17
C VAL A 286 -0.47 12.72 29.75
N GLU A 287 0.35 11.69 30.00
CA GLU A 287 -0.04 10.47 30.70
C GLU A 287 0.64 10.46 32.07
N LEU A 288 -0.14 10.38 33.15
CA LEU A 288 0.34 10.21 34.51
C LEU A 288 -0.12 8.84 35.05
N THR A 289 0.82 7.93 35.25
CA THR A 289 0.59 6.61 35.86
C THR A 289 1.02 6.63 37.33
N ASN A 290 0.13 6.23 38.23
CA ASN A 290 0.39 6.05 39.66
C ASN A 290 -0.12 4.69 40.15
N ARG A 291 0.31 4.29 41.36
CA ARG A 291 -0.30 3.16 42.08
C ARG A 291 -1.77 3.43 42.37
N TYR A 292 -2.58 2.41 42.18
CA TYR A 292 -4.00 2.39 42.56
C TYR A 292 -4.18 1.48 43.76
N PHE A 293 -4.93 1.97 44.75
CA PHE A 293 -5.22 1.26 46.00
C PHE A 293 -6.73 1.12 46.25
N GLY A 294 -7.57 1.51 45.28
CA GLY A 294 -9.03 1.38 45.40
C GLY A 294 -9.54 -0.01 45.05
N GLU A 295 -10.86 -0.19 45.11
CA GLU A 295 -11.51 -1.44 44.74
C GLU A 295 -11.38 -1.75 43.25
N CYS A 296 -11.42 -3.03 42.92
CA CYS A 296 -11.37 -3.52 41.56
C CYS A 296 -12.53 -2.93 40.73
N PRO A 297 -12.26 -2.05 39.74
CA PRO A 297 -13.32 -1.30 39.06
C PRO A 297 -14.15 -2.15 38.09
N LEU A 298 -13.72 -3.37 37.78
CA LEU A 298 -14.37 -4.29 36.85
C LEU A 298 -14.33 -5.73 37.38
N PRO A 299 -15.33 -6.58 37.09
CA PRO A 299 -15.29 -7.99 37.45
C PRO A 299 -14.14 -8.71 36.74
N VAL A 300 -13.50 -9.61 37.46
CA VAL A 300 -12.42 -10.46 36.94
C VAL A 300 -13.07 -11.63 36.18
N GLU A 301 -13.07 -11.59 34.85
CA GLU A 301 -13.39 -12.81 34.06
C GLU A 301 -12.19 -13.77 34.06
N ASP A 302 -12.43 -15.03 34.40
CA ASP A 302 -11.47 -16.09 34.16
C ASP A 302 -11.44 -16.43 32.67
N SER A 303 -10.28 -16.22 32.07
CA SER A 303 -10.11 -16.44 30.65
C SER A 303 -10.19 -17.95 30.33
N LEU A 304 -11.19 -18.34 29.53
CA LEU A 304 -11.28 -19.66 28.90
C LEU A 304 -10.10 -19.96 27.94
N SER A 305 -9.19 -18.99 27.73
CA SER A 305 -8.16 -18.96 26.69
C SER A 305 -6.95 -19.90 26.88
N LYS A 306 -7.00 -20.89 27.79
CA LYS A 306 -5.89 -21.83 27.97
C LYS A 306 -5.73 -22.83 26.82
N CYS A 307 -6.68 -22.94 25.90
CA CYS A 307 -6.83 -24.13 25.07
C CYS A 307 -6.81 -23.92 23.54
N VAL A 308 -5.77 -23.33 22.96
CA VAL A 308 -5.28 -23.77 21.63
C VAL A 308 -3.77 -23.54 21.53
N LEU A 309 -2.97 -24.42 22.14
CA LEU A 309 -1.60 -24.61 21.65
C LEU A 309 -1.72 -25.49 20.42
N VAL A 310 -1.44 -24.96 19.23
CA VAL A 310 -1.25 -25.81 18.06
C VAL A 310 0.04 -26.59 18.32
N PRO A 311 0.00 -27.93 18.39
CA PRO A 311 1.21 -28.72 18.60
C PRO A 311 2.23 -28.43 17.49
N SER A 312 3.52 -28.39 17.84
CA SER A 312 4.60 -28.36 16.85
C SER A 312 4.48 -29.55 15.89
N LEU A 313 4.76 -29.34 14.61
CA LEU A 313 4.74 -30.38 13.57
C LEU A 313 5.64 -31.56 13.99
N ASN A 314 5.03 -32.72 14.25
CA ASN A 314 5.76 -33.99 14.42
C ASN A 314 6.34 -34.47 13.08
N GLU A 315 7.53 -35.09 13.08
CA GLU A 315 8.20 -35.60 11.86
C GLU A 315 7.45 -36.72 11.12
N LYS A 316 6.49 -37.40 11.76
CA LYS A 316 5.65 -38.45 11.12
C LYS A 316 4.16 -38.13 11.26
N VAL A 317 3.50 -37.96 10.11
CA VAL A 317 2.05 -37.71 10.02
C VAL A 317 1.33 -39.04 9.76
N PRO A 318 0.42 -39.50 10.64
CA PRO A 318 -0.36 -40.72 10.42
C PRO A 318 -1.31 -40.60 9.22
N LEU A 319 -1.70 -41.72 8.61
CA LEU A 319 -2.69 -41.74 7.52
C LEU A 319 -4.09 -41.31 7.99
N ALA A 320 -4.44 -41.61 9.24
CA ALA A 320 -5.72 -41.26 9.85
C ALA A 320 -5.50 -40.74 11.28
N LEU A 321 -6.34 -39.79 11.70
CA LEU A 321 -6.34 -39.22 13.06
C LEU A 321 -7.78 -39.14 13.57
N SER A 322 -8.04 -39.66 14.77
CA SER A 322 -9.30 -39.39 15.47
C SER A 322 -9.48 -37.88 15.72
N LEU A 323 -10.72 -37.39 15.67
CA LEU A 323 -11.06 -35.98 15.95
C LEU A 323 -10.60 -35.52 17.34
N ASP A 324 -10.44 -36.45 18.27
CA ASP A 324 -10.12 -36.17 19.66
C ASP A 324 -8.60 -36.14 19.95
N ASN A 325 -7.78 -36.38 18.92
CA ASN A 325 -6.32 -36.32 18.96
C ASN A 325 -5.82 -34.87 18.79
N GLU A 326 -4.88 -34.44 19.63
CA GLU A 326 -4.31 -33.08 19.56
C GLU A 326 -3.65 -32.76 18.20
N SER A 327 -3.04 -33.75 17.54
CA SER A 327 -2.42 -33.58 16.22
C SER A 327 -3.45 -33.28 15.12
N ALA A 328 -4.73 -33.60 15.34
CA ALA A 328 -5.79 -33.33 14.37
C ALA A 328 -6.09 -31.83 14.23
N LYS A 329 -5.66 -30.99 15.18
CA LYS A 329 -5.77 -29.52 15.12
C LYS A 329 -4.77 -28.86 14.18
N VAL A 330 -3.80 -29.62 13.64
CA VAL A 330 -2.79 -29.11 12.71
C VAL A 330 -3.37 -29.02 11.30
N VAL A 331 -3.67 -27.80 10.84
CA VAL A 331 -4.30 -27.53 9.53
C VAL A 331 -3.55 -28.17 8.36
N GLY A 332 -2.21 -28.23 8.40
CA GLY A 332 -1.42 -28.87 7.35
C GLY A 332 -1.65 -30.38 7.21
N TYR A 333 -2.17 -31.05 8.25
CA TYR A 333 -2.43 -32.49 8.24
C TYR A 333 -3.88 -32.79 7.90
N THR A 334 -4.81 -31.99 8.39
CA THR A 334 -6.24 -32.30 8.40
C THR A 334 -7.11 -31.32 7.60
N GLY A 335 -6.51 -30.28 7.00
CA GLY A 335 -7.23 -29.18 6.35
C GLY A 335 -8.01 -28.31 7.33
N GLY A 336 -8.63 -27.24 6.83
CA GLY A 336 -9.32 -26.25 7.68
C GLY A 336 -10.51 -26.82 8.44
N LYS A 337 -11.36 -27.63 7.78
CA LYS A 337 -12.56 -28.22 8.41
C LYS A 337 -12.19 -29.26 9.47
N GLY A 338 -11.27 -30.16 9.14
CA GLY A 338 -10.80 -31.20 10.06
C GLY A 338 -10.17 -30.61 11.32
N ALA A 339 -9.28 -29.62 11.17
CA ALA A 339 -8.67 -28.92 12.29
C ALA A 339 -9.69 -28.18 13.16
N SER A 340 -10.68 -27.53 12.55
CA SER A 340 -11.75 -26.84 13.27
C SER A 340 -12.63 -27.81 14.07
N LEU A 341 -13.00 -28.95 13.49
CA LEU A 341 -13.77 -30.00 14.17
C LEU A 341 -13.01 -30.59 15.37
N ALA A 342 -11.71 -30.84 15.23
CA ALA A 342 -10.88 -31.30 16.34
C ALA A 342 -10.78 -30.26 17.48
N ALA A 343 -10.78 -28.98 17.12
CA ALA A 343 -10.83 -27.88 18.08
C ALA A 343 -12.18 -27.82 18.81
N LEU A 344 -13.31 -27.97 18.09
CA LEU A 344 -14.65 -28.08 18.70
C LEU A 344 -14.77 -29.29 19.64
N GLN A 345 -14.22 -30.45 19.25
CA GLN A 345 -14.22 -31.66 20.07
C GLN A 345 -13.46 -31.44 21.39
N SER A 346 -12.38 -30.64 21.35
CA SER A 346 -11.61 -30.27 22.52
C SER A 346 -12.33 -29.27 23.41
N LEU A 347 -13.04 -28.30 22.81
CA LEU A 347 -13.92 -27.38 23.54
C LEU A 347 -14.99 -28.14 24.30
N GLN A 348 -15.63 -29.14 23.67
CA GLN A 348 -16.63 -30.00 24.32
C GLN A 348 -16.07 -30.74 25.55
N LYS A 349 -14.82 -31.21 25.50
CA LYS A 349 -14.19 -31.91 26.65
C LYS A 349 -13.98 -30.99 27.87
N ASN A 350 -13.83 -29.68 27.63
CA ASN A 350 -13.52 -28.68 28.67
C ASN A 350 -14.77 -28.06 29.32
N ILE A 351 -15.97 -28.38 28.84
CA ILE A 351 -17.24 -27.81 29.28
C ILE A 351 -18.17 -28.97 29.65
N SER A 352 -19.20 -28.71 30.45
CA SER A 352 -20.25 -29.70 30.76
C SER A 352 -20.80 -30.32 29.47
N SER A 353 -20.73 -31.65 29.36
CA SER A 353 -21.12 -32.42 28.17
C SER A 353 -22.61 -32.37 27.80
N SER A 354 -23.42 -31.63 28.57
CA SER A 354 -24.85 -31.38 28.38
C SER A 354 -25.16 -30.26 27.39
N ASP A 355 -24.22 -29.37 27.09
CA ASP A 355 -24.52 -28.10 26.42
C ASP A 355 -24.59 -28.25 24.89
N PHE A 356 -23.66 -29.01 24.30
CA PHE A 356 -23.65 -29.39 22.89
C PHE A 356 -22.82 -30.67 22.67
N GLN A 357 -22.95 -31.25 21.48
CA GLN A 357 -22.17 -32.42 21.05
C GLN A 357 -21.51 -32.19 19.69
N VAL A 358 -20.31 -32.74 19.50
CA VAL A 358 -19.63 -32.88 18.22
C VAL A 358 -19.73 -34.36 17.83
N PRO A 359 -20.27 -34.68 16.64
CA PRO A 359 -20.38 -36.07 16.23
C PRO A 359 -19.02 -36.75 16.12
N LYS A 360 -18.91 -37.98 16.63
CA LYS A 360 -17.67 -38.78 16.61
C LYS A 360 -17.19 -39.02 15.18
N GLY A 361 -15.89 -39.07 14.98
CA GLY A 361 -15.31 -39.30 13.66
C GLY A 361 -13.78 -39.28 13.68
N PHE A 362 -13.22 -39.49 12.49
CA PHE A 362 -11.78 -39.42 12.24
C PHE A 362 -11.52 -38.66 10.93
N ILE A 363 -10.27 -38.30 10.70
CA ILE A 363 -9.80 -37.55 9.56
C ILE A 363 -8.73 -38.37 8.86
N LEU A 364 -8.96 -38.69 7.58
CA LEU A 364 -7.88 -39.11 6.69
C LEU A 364 -7.03 -37.89 6.38
N THR A 365 -5.76 -37.95 6.77
CA THR A 365 -4.84 -36.83 6.63
C THR A 365 -4.45 -36.62 5.16
N THR A 366 -3.81 -35.49 4.89
CA THR A 366 -3.19 -35.19 3.60
C THR A 366 -2.23 -36.29 3.13
N LYS A 367 -1.58 -37.01 4.06
CA LYS A 367 -0.71 -38.17 3.72
C LYS A 367 -1.46 -39.35 3.13
N SER A 368 -2.74 -39.55 3.45
CA SER A 368 -3.53 -40.61 2.80
C SER A 368 -3.71 -40.36 1.31
N PHE A 369 -3.95 -39.10 0.92
CA PHE A 369 -4.03 -38.77 -0.50
C PHE A 369 -2.66 -38.88 -1.18
N GLU A 370 -1.58 -38.41 -0.54
CA GLU A 370 -0.22 -38.58 -1.08
C GLU A 370 0.14 -40.06 -1.26
N GLN A 371 -0.24 -40.92 -0.32
CA GLN A 371 -0.05 -42.37 -0.44
C GLN A 371 -0.82 -42.95 -1.63
N GLN A 372 -2.09 -42.54 -1.82
CA GLN A 372 -2.91 -42.95 -2.96
C GLN A 372 -2.29 -42.54 -4.30
N VAL A 373 -1.75 -41.32 -4.39
CA VAL A 373 -1.06 -40.83 -5.58
C VAL A 373 0.22 -41.62 -5.82
N ASN A 374 1.03 -41.85 -4.77
CA ASN A 374 2.33 -42.54 -4.89
C ASN A 374 2.23 -43.99 -5.32
N GLU A 375 1.18 -44.71 -4.92
CA GLU A 375 0.96 -46.10 -5.31
C GLU A 375 0.22 -46.24 -6.65
N ASN A 376 -0.26 -45.15 -7.25
CA ASN A 376 -1.03 -45.17 -8.49
C ASN A 376 -0.37 -44.35 -9.61
N GLY A 377 0.39 -45.02 -10.46
CA GLY A 377 1.10 -44.39 -11.58
C GLY A 377 0.19 -43.68 -12.60
N ASN A 378 -1.08 -44.08 -12.73
CA ASN A 378 -2.03 -43.40 -13.62
C ASN A 378 -2.41 -42.01 -13.07
N ILE A 379 -2.64 -41.90 -11.76
CA ILE A 379 -2.93 -40.62 -11.11
C ILE A 379 -1.71 -39.69 -11.22
N GLN A 380 -0.50 -40.20 -10.98
CA GLN A 380 0.74 -39.42 -11.16
C GLN A 380 0.90 -38.90 -12.59
N SER A 381 0.68 -39.76 -13.58
CA SER A 381 0.78 -39.38 -15.00
C SER A 381 -0.25 -38.30 -15.37
N ALA A 382 -1.50 -38.43 -14.89
CA ALA A 382 -2.55 -37.45 -15.15
C ALA A 382 -2.25 -36.10 -14.47
N LEU A 383 -1.76 -36.10 -13.23
CA LEU A 383 -1.32 -34.88 -12.53
C LEU A 383 -0.18 -34.16 -13.25
N LYS A 384 0.79 -34.90 -13.79
CA LYS A 384 1.90 -34.34 -14.59
C LYS A 384 1.39 -33.71 -15.88
N THR A 385 0.46 -34.37 -16.57
CA THR A 385 -0.13 -33.87 -17.82
C THR A 385 -0.92 -32.57 -17.58
N LEU A 386 -1.62 -32.47 -16.44
CA LEU A 386 -2.30 -31.24 -16.02
C LEU A 386 -1.32 -30.08 -15.81
N GLU A 387 -0.16 -30.33 -15.18
CA GLU A 387 0.88 -29.30 -15.00
C GLU A 387 1.47 -28.83 -16.34
N GLU A 388 1.76 -29.77 -17.24
CA GLU A 388 2.25 -29.48 -18.59
C GLU A 388 1.22 -28.65 -19.39
N ALA A 389 -0.08 -28.96 -19.26
CA ALA A 389 -1.15 -28.20 -19.90
C ALA A 389 -1.19 -26.74 -19.41
N ILE A 390 -1.04 -26.50 -18.11
CA ILE A 390 -0.99 -25.15 -17.52
C ILE A 390 0.23 -24.38 -18.04
N GLN A 391 1.39 -25.03 -18.06
CA GLN A 391 2.63 -24.44 -18.56
C GLN A 391 2.57 -24.11 -20.06
N SER A 392 1.78 -24.84 -20.84
CA SER A 392 1.63 -24.62 -22.28
C SER A 392 0.76 -23.41 -22.67
N GLY A 393 -0.03 -22.87 -21.73
CA GLY A 393 -0.87 -21.70 -21.94
C GLY A 393 -2.06 -21.88 -22.90
N ARG A 394 -2.43 -23.12 -23.24
CA ARG A 394 -3.58 -23.41 -24.12
C ARG A 394 -4.81 -23.78 -23.26
N ASP A 395 -5.76 -22.86 -23.11
CA ASP A 395 -6.97 -23.11 -22.30
C ASP A 395 -7.82 -24.30 -22.79
N ILE A 396 -7.79 -24.58 -24.10
CA ILE A 396 -8.53 -25.71 -24.71
C ILE A 396 -8.01 -27.07 -24.21
N SER A 397 -6.74 -27.19 -23.79
CA SER A 397 -6.22 -28.46 -23.22
C SER A 397 -6.49 -28.62 -21.73
N LEU A 398 -6.82 -27.55 -20.99
CA LEU A 398 -6.94 -27.64 -19.52
C LEU A 398 -8.17 -28.43 -19.08
N LYS A 399 -9.33 -28.13 -19.68
CA LYS A 399 -10.61 -28.76 -19.31
C LYS A 399 -10.57 -30.28 -19.51
N ASP A 400 -10.09 -30.72 -20.66
CA ASP A 400 -10.02 -32.15 -21.00
C ASP A 400 -9.06 -32.90 -20.06
N GLU A 401 -7.90 -32.32 -19.72
CA GLU A 401 -6.96 -32.94 -18.78
C GLU A 401 -7.49 -32.99 -17.35
N VAL A 402 -8.23 -31.96 -16.93
CA VAL A 402 -8.96 -31.96 -15.66
C VAL A 402 -9.99 -33.08 -15.61
N GLU A 403 -10.85 -33.20 -16.63
CA GLU A 403 -11.89 -34.24 -16.68
C GLU A 403 -11.29 -35.65 -16.66
N LYS A 404 -10.18 -35.87 -17.37
CA LYS A 404 -9.42 -37.14 -17.32
C LYS A 404 -8.86 -37.43 -15.94
N LEU A 405 -8.26 -36.45 -15.26
CA LEU A 405 -7.72 -36.62 -13.91
C LEU A 405 -8.83 -36.97 -12.91
N VAL A 406 -9.95 -36.25 -12.94
CA VAL A 406 -11.12 -36.49 -12.09
C VAL A 406 -11.64 -37.92 -12.28
N ALA A 407 -11.79 -38.36 -13.54
CA ALA A 407 -12.22 -39.73 -13.86
C ALA A 407 -11.20 -40.78 -13.38
N THR A 408 -9.91 -40.50 -13.51
CA THR A 408 -8.82 -41.41 -13.10
C THR A 408 -8.82 -41.61 -11.58
N ILE A 409 -8.96 -40.54 -10.80
CA ILE A 409 -9.03 -40.63 -9.33
C ILE A 409 -10.29 -41.39 -8.92
N ARG A 410 -11.45 -41.03 -9.48
CA ARG A 410 -12.75 -41.63 -9.12
C ARG A 410 -12.81 -43.14 -9.37
N ASN A 411 -12.21 -43.60 -10.47
CA ASN A 411 -12.22 -45.01 -10.87
C ASN A 411 -11.02 -45.81 -10.33
N SER A 412 -10.15 -45.18 -9.52
CA SER A 412 -8.97 -45.86 -8.97
C SER A 412 -9.34 -46.81 -7.82
N LYS A 413 -8.60 -47.93 -7.70
CA LYS A 413 -8.65 -48.75 -6.49
C LYS A 413 -7.96 -48.00 -5.35
N MET A 414 -8.59 -47.96 -4.17
CA MET A 414 -7.97 -47.40 -2.97
C MET A 414 -6.77 -48.25 -2.52
N CYS A 415 -5.70 -47.57 -2.12
CA CYS A 415 -4.49 -48.15 -1.53
C CYS A 415 -4.83 -49.01 -0.30
N ASP A 416 -4.22 -50.21 -0.22
CA ASP A 416 -4.49 -51.17 0.84
C ASP A 416 -4.11 -50.60 2.24
N LEU A 417 -3.07 -49.76 2.34
CA LEU A 417 -2.68 -49.10 3.59
C LEU A 417 -3.72 -48.08 4.05
N VAL A 418 -4.31 -47.31 3.13
CA VAL A 418 -5.36 -46.33 3.44
C VAL A 418 -6.65 -47.05 3.82
N GLN A 419 -7.01 -48.11 3.09
CA GLN A 419 -8.17 -48.95 3.41
C GLN A 419 -8.06 -49.54 4.83
N LYS A 420 -6.87 -50.06 5.18
CA LYS A 420 -6.61 -50.56 6.54
C LYS A 420 -6.72 -49.47 7.59
N ALA A 421 -6.24 -48.26 7.31
CA ALA A 421 -6.36 -47.14 8.24
C ALA A 421 -7.82 -46.73 8.50
N ILE A 422 -8.67 -46.74 7.46
CA ILE A 422 -10.12 -46.51 7.56
C ILE A 422 -10.77 -47.57 8.45
N GLN A 423 -10.50 -48.84 8.18
CA GLN A 423 -11.08 -49.96 8.92
C GLN A 423 -10.73 -49.89 10.41
N VAL A 424 -9.45 -49.72 10.75
CA VAL A 424 -8.99 -49.62 12.14
C VAL A 424 -9.67 -48.48 12.88
N ASN A 425 -9.79 -47.29 12.28
CA ASN A 425 -10.41 -46.14 12.95
C ASN A 425 -11.93 -46.32 13.12
N LEU A 426 -12.62 -46.96 12.16
CA LEU A 426 -14.04 -47.28 12.30
C LEU A 426 -14.28 -48.29 13.43
N GLU A 427 -13.46 -49.35 13.50
CA GLU A 427 -13.52 -50.38 14.55
C GLU A 427 -13.22 -49.80 15.93
N GLU A 428 -12.20 -48.94 16.05
CA GLU A 428 -11.86 -48.29 17.33
C GLU A 428 -12.97 -47.35 17.84
N LEU A 429 -13.58 -46.56 16.95
CA LEU A 429 -14.57 -45.54 17.33
C LEU A 429 -15.98 -46.10 17.55
N PHE A 430 -16.38 -47.11 16.77
CA PHE A 430 -17.76 -47.61 16.72
C PHE A 430 -17.92 -49.09 17.07
N ARG A 431 -16.82 -49.86 17.22
CA ARG A 431 -16.81 -51.29 17.57
C ARG A 431 -17.76 -52.11 16.68
N ASP A 432 -18.60 -52.97 17.25
CA ASP A 432 -19.53 -53.83 16.51
C ASP A 432 -20.71 -53.06 15.88
N GLY A 433 -20.90 -51.77 16.22
CA GLY A 433 -22.04 -50.95 15.79
C GLY A 433 -21.85 -50.22 14.44
N ILE A 434 -20.79 -50.51 13.68
CA ILE A 434 -20.48 -49.78 12.42
C ILE A 434 -21.62 -49.91 11.39
N ASN A 435 -22.24 -51.08 11.29
CA ASN A 435 -23.29 -51.34 10.29
C ASN A 435 -24.60 -50.59 10.57
N ASP A 436 -24.79 -50.13 11.80
CA ASP A 436 -25.99 -49.39 12.23
C ASP A 436 -25.81 -47.86 12.14
N VAL A 437 -24.59 -47.40 11.85
CA VAL A 437 -24.25 -45.98 11.79
C VAL A 437 -24.04 -45.55 10.34
N ALA A 438 -24.68 -44.45 9.95
CA ALA A 438 -24.39 -43.76 8.70
C ALA A 438 -23.34 -42.66 8.92
N PHE A 439 -22.62 -42.30 7.86
CA PHE A 439 -21.50 -41.35 7.93
C PHE A 439 -21.68 -40.19 6.95
N ALA A 440 -21.21 -39.01 7.37
CA ALA A 440 -20.92 -37.89 6.50
C ALA A 440 -19.43 -37.92 6.13
N VAL A 441 -19.14 -37.93 4.83
CA VAL A 441 -17.78 -37.90 4.28
C VAL A 441 -17.56 -36.53 3.64
N ARG A 442 -16.69 -35.73 4.24
CA ARG A 442 -16.51 -34.30 3.91
C ARG A 442 -15.08 -34.00 3.52
N SER A 443 -14.90 -33.34 2.38
CA SER A 443 -13.60 -32.82 1.95
C SER A 443 -13.08 -31.73 2.90
N SER A 444 -11.78 -31.76 3.19
CA SER A 444 -11.08 -30.75 4.00
C SER A 444 -9.73 -30.42 3.36
N ALA A 445 -9.71 -29.50 2.41
CA ALA A 445 -8.47 -29.12 1.73
C ALA A 445 -7.58 -28.21 2.60
N VAL A 446 -6.28 -28.25 2.36
CA VAL A 446 -5.34 -27.29 2.97
C VAL A 446 -5.55 -25.93 2.31
N GLY A 447 -5.73 -24.88 3.11
CA GLY A 447 -6.06 -23.53 2.65
C GLY A 447 -7.56 -23.25 2.46
N GLU A 448 -8.40 -24.29 2.51
CA GLU A 448 -9.87 -24.16 2.65
C GLU A 448 -10.20 -23.71 4.08
N ASP A 449 -11.15 -22.78 4.24
CA ASP A 449 -11.61 -22.22 5.53
C ASP A 449 -10.51 -21.60 6.41
N SER A 450 -9.61 -20.83 5.79
CA SER A 450 -8.60 -20.02 6.48
C SER A 450 -9.14 -18.63 6.85
N ASN A 451 -8.43 -17.89 7.70
CA ASN A 451 -8.75 -16.48 7.96
C ASN A 451 -8.64 -15.58 6.71
N LEU A 452 -7.95 -16.04 5.65
CA LEU A 452 -7.67 -15.29 4.42
C LEU A 452 -8.60 -15.66 3.25
N LEU A 453 -9.15 -16.87 3.25
CA LEU A 453 -10.02 -17.39 2.20
C LEU A 453 -11.10 -18.29 2.79
N SER A 454 -12.35 -18.04 2.39
CA SER A 454 -13.43 -19.02 2.49
C SER A 454 -13.69 -19.57 1.08
N ALA A 455 -13.39 -20.84 0.87
CA ALA A 455 -13.65 -21.55 -0.39
C ALA A 455 -14.93 -22.38 -0.25
N ALA A 456 -16.04 -21.71 0.09
CA ALA A 456 -17.31 -22.39 0.33
C ALA A 456 -17.81 -23.08 -0.95
N GLY A 457 -18.29 -24.33 -0.80
CA GLY A 457 -19.00 -25.06 -1.86
C GLY A 457 -18.15 -25.56 -3.04
N GLN A 458 -16.82 -25.47 -2.97
CA GLN A 458 -15.93 -25.88 -4.08
C GLN A 458 -15.73 -27.40 -4.14
N ASN A 459 -15.73 -28.07 -2.99
CA ASN A 459 -15.44 -29.50 -2.88
C ASN A 459 -16.68 -30.29 -2.43
N GLU A 460 -16.77 -31.56 -2.84
CA GLU A 460 -17.95 -32.42 -2.60
C GLU A 460 -18.05 -32.87 -1.13
N THR A 461 -19.29 -33.03 -0.68
CA THR A 461 -19.65 -33.67 0.59
C THR A 461 -20.70 -34.73 0.31
N PHE A 462 -20.55 -35.90 0.93
CA PHE A 462 -21.48 -37.01 0.81
C PHE A 462 -22.10 -37.32 2.18
N LEU A 463 -23.42 -37.38 2.22
CA LEU A 463 -24.19 -37.60 3.46
C LEU A 463 -24.85 -38.98 3.44
N ASN A 464 -25.11 -39.52 4.64
CA ASN A 464 -25.78 -40.80 4.87
C ASN A 464 -25.06 -42.04 4.26
N CYS A 465 -23.74 -42.01 4.13
CA CYS A 465 -22.96 -43.14 3.61
C CYS A 465 -23.03 -44.34 4.58
N LYS A 466 -23.45 -45.52 4.11
CA LYS A 466 -23.57 -46.74 4.92
C LYS A 466 -22.61 -47.83 4.44
N GLY A 467 -21.84 -48.39 5.37
CA GLY A 467 -20.88 -49.46 5.11
C GLY A 467 -19.56 -48.98 4.48
N ILE A 468 -18.51 -49.80 4.64
CA ILE A 468 -17.13 -49.41 4.32
C ILE A 468 -16.93 -49.08 2.82
N ARG A 469 -17.57 -49.83 1.91
CA ARG A 469 -17.46 -49.59 0.46
C ARG A 469 -18.03 -48.23 0.04
N SER A 470 -19.14 -47.80 0.64
CA SER A 470 -19.75 -46.49 0.36
C SER A 470 -18.85 -45.36 0.87
N ILE A 471 -18.21 -45.54 2.02
CA ILE A 471 -17.25 -44.59 2.59
C ILE A 471 -16.02 -44.47 1.68
N GLU A 472 -15.46 -45.60 1.21
CA GLU A 472 -14.32 -45.62 0.28
C GLU A 472 -14.64 -44.90 -1.04
N GLU A 473 -15.80 -45.17 -1.64
CA GLU A 473 -16.24 -44.49 -2.87
C GLU A 473 -16.41 -42.97 -2.64
N ALA A 474 -17.01 -42.58 -1.52
CA ALA A 474 -17.17 -41.17 -1.15
C ALA A 474 -15.81 -40.47 -0.95
N ILE A 475 -14.82 -41.14 -0.35
CA ILE A 475 -13.46 -40.60 -0.18
C ILE A 475 -12.79 -40.36 -1.55
N LEU A 476 -12.85 -41.34 -2.46
CA LEU A 476 -12.30 -41.18 -3.81
C LEU A 476 -12.95 -40.01 -4.56
N ARG A 477 -14.26 -39.82 -4.40
CA ARG A 477 -14.98 -38.68 -4.99
C ARG A 477 -14.61 -37.36 -4.32
N CYS A 478 -14.41 -37.32 -3.01
CA CYS A 478 -13.89 -36.13 -2.31
C CYS A 478 -12.51 -35.73 -2.86
N TRP A 479 -11.60 -36.68 -3.03
CA TRP A 479 -10.29 -36.43 -3.64
C TRP A 479 -10.39 -35.97 -5.09
N ALA A 480 -11.27 -36.58 -5.88
CA ALA A 480 -11.51 -36.16 -7.27
C ALA A 480 -12.10 -34.74 -7.34
N SER A 481 -12.99 -34.36 -6.40
CA SER A 481 -13.62 -33.05 -6.37
C SER A 481 -12.64 -31.88 -6.23
N ALA A 482 -11.49 -32.12 -5.58
CA ALA A 482 -10.41 -31.14 -5.47
C ALA A 482 -9.84 -30.72 -6.83
N TYR A 483 -10.01 -31.56 -7.86
CA TYR A 483 -9.47 -31.36 -9.20
C TYR A 483 -10.53 -31.04 -10.26
N ARG A 484 -11.80 -30.80 -9.88
CA ARG A 484 -12.81 -30.24 -10.81
C ARG A 484 -12.33 -28.93 -11.42
N LEU A 485 -12.86 -28.58 -12.59
CA LEU A 485 -12.43 -27.40 -13.34
C LEU A 485 -12.59 -26.13 -12.50
N GLU A 486 -13.73 -25.98 -11.83
CA GLU A 486 -14.03 -24.84 -10.97
C GLU A 486 -13.05 -24.72 -9.82
N SER A 487 -12.70 -25.84 -9.17
CA SER A 487 -11.73 -25.91 -8.06
C SER A 487 -10.32 -25.56 -8.52
N VAL A 488 -9.91 -26.02 -9.71
CA VAL A 488 -8.60 -25.71 -10.30
C VAL A 488 -8.52 -24.25 -10.72
N GLU A 489 -9.52 -23.73 -11.42
CA GLU A 489 -9.59 -22.31 -11.81
C GLU A 489 -9.64 -21.39 -10.59
N TYR A 490 -10.41 -21.74 -9.56
CA TYR A 490 -10.44 -21.02 -8.30
C TYR A 490 -9.03 -20.92 -7.69
N ARG A 491 -8.28 -22.02 -7.64
CA ARG A 491 -6.89 -22.00 -7.14
C ARG A 491 -5.98 -21.15 -8.02
N ARG A 492 -6.07 -21.25 -9.36
CA ARG A 492 -5.31 -20.38 -10.29
C ARG A 492 -5.60 -18.89 -10.02
N HIS A 493 -6.88 -18.52 -9.90
CA HIS A 493 -7.31 -17.14 -9.65
C HIS A 493 -6.92 -16.58 -8.28
N HIS A 494 -6.60 -17.45 -7.31
CA HIS A 494 -6.14 -17.11 -5.97
C HIS A 494 -4.65 -17.40 -5.75
N GLY A 495 -3.91 -17.73 -6.81
CA GLY A 495 -2.47 -18.01 -6.78
C GLY A 495 -2.10 -19.28 -6.00
N GLN A 496 -3.07 -20.12 -5.68
CA GLN A 496 -2.89 -21.34 -4.90
C GLN A 496 -2.29 -22.47 -5.76
N PRO A 497 -1.53 -23.40 -5.15
CA PRO A 497 -1.03 -24.58 -5.85
C PRO A 497 -2.14 -25.40 -6.50
N ILE A 498 -1.94 -25.79 -7.76
CA ILE A 498 -2.93 -26.59 -8.50
C ILE A 498 -2.93 -28.03 -8.01
N GLN A 499 -1.73 -28.62 -7.91
CA GLN A 499 -1.52 -29.81 -7.11
C GLN A 499 -1.70 -29.46 -5.65
N THR A 500 -2.65 -30.11 -4.99
CA THR A 500 -2.95 -29.89 -3.59
C THR A 500 -3.24 -31.21 -2.90
N SER A 501 -2.75 -31.35 -1.68
CA SER A 501 -3.11 -32.46 -0.81
C SER A 501 -4.42 -32.11 -0.09
N ILE A 502 -5.32 -33.08 -0.02
CA ILE A 502 -6.65 -32.90 0.57
C ILE A 502 -6.90 -33.98 1.63
N ALA A 503 -7.34 -33.54 2.81
CA ALA A 503 -7.81 -34.42 3.87
C ALA A 503 -9.30 -34.70 3.70
N VAL A 504 -9.78 -35.79 4.31
CA VAL A 504 -11.21 -36.16 4.27
C VAL A 504 -11.67 -36.48 5.68
N VAL A 505 -12.71 -35.79 6.14
CA VAL A 505 -13.36 -36.03 7.43
C VAL A 505 -14.42 -37.11 7.23
N VAL A 506 -14.37 -38.16 8.05
CA VAL A 506 -15.41 -39.19 8.15
C VAL A 506 -16.05 -39.08 9.53
N GLN A 507 -17.28 -38.60 9.55
CA GLN A 507 -18.00 -38.22 10.77
C GLN A 507 -19.34 -38.95 10.86
N ALA A 508 -19.75 -39.36 12.05
CA ALA A 508 -21.07 -39.96 12.28
C ALA A 508 -22.17 -38.99 11.82
N MET A 509 -23.12 -39.50 11.04
CA MET A 509 -24.25 -38.74 10.52
C MET A 509 -25.26 -38.47 11.64
N ILE A 510 -25.78 -37.24 11.67
CA ILE A 510 -26.87 -36.86 12.57
C ILE A 510 -28.15 -36.74 11.74
N ASP A 511 -29.13 -37.57 12.07
CA ASP A 511 -30.49 -37.44 11.54
C ASP A 511 -31.20 -36.30 12.30
N SER A 512 -31.19 -35.12 11.70
CA SER A 512 -31.62 -33.88 12.34
C SER A 512 -33.09 -33.56 12.06
N ASP A 513 -33.79 -33.14 13.11
CA ASP A 513 -35.13 -32.57 13.01
C ASP A 513 -35.07 -31.19 12.32
N VAL A 514 -34.04 -30.42 12.68
CA VAL A 514 -33.78 -29.05 12.22
C VAL A 514 -32.28 -28.85 12.12
N ALA A 515 -31.81 -28.15 11.11
CA ALA A 515 -30.40 -27.81 10.96
C ALA A 515 -30.24 -26.44 10.30
N GLY A 516 -29.07 -25.83 10.49
CA GLY A 516 -28.89 -24.44 10.13
C GLY A 516 -27.47 -23.92 10.24
N VAL A 517 -27.36 -22.61 9.99
CA VAL A 517 -26.11 -21.85 10.02
C VAL A 517 -26.30 -20.66 10.95
N MET A 518 -25.30 -20.39 11.79
CA MET A 518 -25.30 -19.27 12.72
C MET A 518 -24.03 -18.42 12.58
N PHE A 519 -24.21 -17.12 12.41
CA PHE A 519 -23.14 -16.12 12.40
C PHE A 519 -23.14 -15.35 13.72
N THR A 520 -21.98 -15.26 14.38
CA THR A 520 -21.84 -14.54 15.66
C THR A 520 -21.77 -13.02 15.51
N CYS A 521 -21.80 -12.52 14.27
CA CYS A 521 -21.98 -11.13 13.89
C CYS A 521 -22.92 -11.04 12.67
N ASP A 522 -23.37 -9.83 12.35
CA ASP A 522 -24.05 -9.55 11.08
C ASP A 522 -23.10 -9.88 9.91
N PRO A 523 -23.43 -10.82 9.01
CA PRO A 523 -22.53 -11.21 7.92
C PRO A 523 -22.33 -10.13 6.86
N ALA A 524 -23.26 -9.18 6.73
CA ALA A 524 -23.18 -8.09 5.75
C ALA A 524 -22.38 -6.90 6.31
N THR A 525 -22.67 -6.52 7.56
CA THR A 525 -22.05 -5.33 8.17
C THR A 525 -20.90 -5.68 9.10
N GLY A 526 -20.71 -6.94 9.49
CA GLY A 526 -19.74 -7.33 10.50
C GLY A 526 -20.07 -6.85 11.91
N ASN A 527 -21.31 -6.41 12.17
CA ASN A 527 -21.74 -5.87 13.47
C ASN A 527 -21.89 -6.99 14.51
N PRO A 528 -21.08 -7.00 15.59
CA PRO A 528 -21.15 -8.04 16.61
C PRO A 528 -22.33 -7.88 17.58
N ALA A 529 -23.11 -6.79 17.52
CA ALA A 529 -24.34 -6.62 18.30
C ALA A 529 -25.49 -7.51 17.81
N LYS A 530 -25.33 -8.19 16.68
CA LYS A 530 -26.36 -9.05 16.09
C LYS A 530 -25.79 -10.44 15.82
N VAL A 531 -26.46 -11.47 16.31
CA VAL A 531 -26.20 -12.87 15.97
C VAL A 531 -27.32 -13.31 15.02
N PHE A 532 -26.95 -13.84 13.86
CA PHE A 532 -27.89 -14.32 12.86
C PHE A 532 -27.96 -15.83 12.91
N VAL A 533 -29.16 -16.39 13.04
CA VAL A 533 -29.40 -17.83 12.99
C VAL A 533 -30.36 -18.11 11.85
N THR A 534 -29.95 -18.95 10.91
CA THR A 534 -30.81 -19.43 9.83
C THR A 534 -31.04 -20.92 10.00
N ALA A 535 -32.27 -21.39 9.86
CA ALA A 535 -32.60 -22.81 10.09
C ALA A 535 -33.72 -23.31 9.18
N ASN A 536 -33.66 -24.59 8.83
CA ASN A 536 -34.72 -25.29 8.11
C ASN A 536 -34.93 -26.71 8.69
N TYR A 537 -36.07 -27.32 8.41
CA TYR A 537 -36.35 -28.71 8.79
C TYR A 537 -35.42 -29.70 8.05
N GLY A 538 -35.12 -30.81 8.71
CA GLY A 538 -34.28 -31.88 8.16
C GLY A 538 -32.78 -31.56 8.21
N LEU A 539 -32.04 -32.03 7.20
CA LEU A 539 -30.59 -31.85 7.09
C LEU A 539 -30.20 -30.44 6.63
N GLY A 540 -29.04 -29.97 7.14
CA GLY A 540 -28.54 -28.61 6.92
C GLY A 540 -28.12 -28.31 5.47
N GLU A 541 -27.96 -29.34 4.64
CA GLU A 541 -27.65 -29.20 3.20
C GLU A 541 -28.68 -28.32 2.49
N SER A 542 -29.95 -28.33 2.92
CA SER A 542 -31.01 -27.50 2.35
C SER A 542 -30.77 -26.00 2.52
N VAL A 543 -30.12 -25.61 3.62
CA VAL A 543 -29.76 -24.22 3.95
C VAL A 543 -28.45 -23.83 3.25
N VAL A 544 -27.41 -24.66 3.38
CA VAL A 544 -26.07 -24.36 2.85
C VAL A 544 -26.06 -24.30 1.32
N SER A 545 -26.86 -25.12 0.64
CA SER A 545 -26.99 -25.11 -0.83
C SER A 545 -27.95 -24.04 -1.36
N GLY A 546 -28.68 -23.34 -0.47
CA GLY A 546 -29.68 -22.34 -0.86
C GLY A 546 -30.91 -22.91 -1.57
N ARG A 547 -31.19 -24.22 -1.43
CA ARG A 547 -32.33 -24.88 -2.07
C ARG A 547 -33.66 -24.54 -1.42
N ALA A 548 -33.68 -24.32 -0.11
CA ALA A 548 -34.85 -23.89 0.63
C ALA A 548 -34.67 -22.46 1.16
N GLU A 549 -35.77 -21.73 1.34
CA GLU A 549 -35.79 -20.44 2.04
C GLU A 549 -36.00 -20.70 3.55
N PRO A 550 -34.94 -20.60 4.39
CA PRO A 550 -34.99 -20.95 5.80
C PRO A 550 -35.65 -19.87 6.66
N ASP A 551 -36.00 -20.21 7.90
CA ASP A 551 -36.30 -19.19 8.91
C ASP A 551 -35.04 -18.40 9.24
N THR A 552 -35.19 -17.09 9.44
CA THR A 552 -34.11 -16.19 9.87
C THR A 552 -34.46 -15.59 11.23
N ILE A 553 -33.62 -15.85 12.23
CA ILE A 553 -33.77 -15.36 13.60
C ILE A 553 -32.60 -14.43 13.89
N ILE A 554 -32.89 -13.22 14.33
CA ILE A 554 -31.89 -12.22 14.69
C ILE A 554 -31.92 -12.07 16.21
N LEU A 555 -30.79 -12.34 16.84
CA LEU A 555 -30.59 -12.13 18.27
C LEU A 555 -29.77 -10.86 18.48
N SER A 556 -30.21 -10.01 19.39
CA SER A 556 -29.41 -8.90 19.89
C SER A 556 -28.39 -9.40 20.91
N ARG A 557 -27.17 -8.87 20.84
CA ARG A 557 -26.07 -9.13 21.78
C ARG A 557 -25.64 -7.84 22.43
N ASN A 558 -25.64 -7.80 23.76
CA ASN A 558 -25.13 -6.66 24.50
C ASN A 558 -23.61 -6.80 24.79
N HIS A 559 -23.00 -5.77 25.38
CA HIS A 559 -21.57 -5.75 25.71
C HIS A 559 -21.13 -6.78 26.76
N LYS A 560 -22.07 -7.36 27.52
CA LYS A 560 -21.83 -8.48 28.46
C LYS A 560 -21.96 -9.85 27.79
N ASN A 561 -22.27 -9.88 26.50
CA ASN A 561 -22.56 -11.09 25.72
C ASN A 561 -23.88 -11.77 26.09
N GLU A 562 -24.82 -11.04 26.71
CA GLU A 562 -26.18 -11.54 26.94
C GLU A 562 -26.99 -11.40 25.64
N LEU A 563 -27.82 -12.40 25.36
CA LEU A 563 -28.63 -12.48 24.14
C LEU A 563 -30.11 -12.26 24.42
N ALA A 564 -30.78 -11.58 23.50
CA ALA A 564 -32.24 -11.47 23.49
C ALA A 564 -32.75 -11.52 22.04
N LEU A 565 -33.93 -12.11 21.84
CA LEU A 565 -34.59 -12.13 20.53
C LEU A 565 -34.87 -10.70 20.07
N LEU A 566 -34.38 -10.34 18.87
CA LEU A 566 -34.59 -9.02 18.29
C LEU A 566 -35.67 -9.05 17.20
N ASP A 567 -35.56 -10.00 16.28
CA ASP A 567 -36.45 -10.12 15.13
C ASP A 567 -36.48 -11.55 14.61
N ARG A 568 -37.53 -11.89 13.86
CA ARG A 568 -37.76 -13.22 13.31
C ARG A 568 -38.53 -13.11 12.00
N GLN A 569 -38.00 -13.76 10.97
CA GLN A 569 -38.62 -13.89 9.66
C GLN A 569 -38.81 -15.37 9.34
N VAL A 570 -40.06 -15.78 9.17
CA VAL A 570 -40.43 -17.15 8.78
C VAL A 570 -40.20 -17.33 7.28
N GLY A 571 -39.34 -18.27 6.91
CA GLY A 571 -39.08 -18.64 5.52
C GLY A 571 -40.16 -19.56 4.95
N LYS A 572 -40.15 -19.74 3.62
CA LYS A 572 -41.15 -20.59 2.93
C LYS A 572 -41.07 -22.05 3.33
N LYS A 573 -39.86 -22.55 3.63
CA LYS A 573 -39.59 -23.95 4.05
C LYS A 573 -40.39 -24.97 3.24
N ASP A 574 -40.39 -24.84 1.92
CA ASP A 574 -41.19 -25.69 1.01
C ASP A 574 -40.63 -27.11 0.90
N LEU A 575 -39.32 -27.27 1.06
CA LEU A 575 -38.62 -28.56 1.02
C LEU A 575 -37.71 -28.79 2.23
N LYS A 576 -37.51 -30.07 2.56
CA LYS A 576 -36.51 -30.56 3.50
C LYS A 576 -35.75 -31.76 2.92
N ILE A 577 -34.51 -31.94 3.36
CA ILE A 577 -33.68 -33.08 2.99
C ILE A 577 -33.66 -34.05 4.17
N ILE A 578 -33.89 -35.34 3.92
CA ILE A 578 -33.84 -36.40 4.94
C ILE A 578 -32.97 -37.58 4.49
N CYS A 579 -32.50 -38.36 5.45
CA CYS A 579 -31.79 -39.62 5.18
C CYS A 579 -32.76 -40.66 4.58
N ASP A 580 -32.32 -41.35 3.52
CA ASP A 580 -33.03 -42.52 2.99
C ASP A 580 -32.56 -43.83 3.66
N GLU A 581 -33.29 -44.91 3.40
CA GLU A 581 -32.94 -46.23 3.93
C GLU A 581 -31.73 -46.86 3.22
N LYS A 582 -31.51 -46.50 1.94
CA LYS A 582 -30.49 -47.07 1.03
C LYS A 582 -29.09 -46.46 1.18
N GLY A 583 -28.91 -45.48 2.06
CA GLY A 583 -27.62 -44.83 2.30
C GLY A 583 -27.35 -43.60 1.41
N ASN A 584 -28.39 -42.85 1.04
CA ASN A 584 -28.32 -41.54 0.37
C ASN A 584 -29.27 -40.54 1.04
N THR A 585 -29.36 -39.32 0.53
CA THR A 585 -30.35 -38.32 0.94
C THR A 585 -31.49 -38.24 -0.07
N LYS A 586 -32.69 -37.85 0.40
CA LYS A 586 -33.85 -37.57 -0.45
C LYS A 586 -34.50 -36.24 -0.09
N GLU A 587 -34.94 -35.51 -1.10
CA GLU A 587 -35.74 -34.30 -0.95
C GLU A 587 -37.21 -34.67 -0.75
N VAL A 588 -37.85 -34.02 0.22
CA VAL A 588 -39.26 -34.22 0.56
C VAL A 588 -39.90 -32.87 0.81
N GLU A 589 -41.11 -32.68 0.32
CA GLU A 589 -41.89 -31.48 0.64
C GLU A 589 -42.22 -31.41 2.14
N VAL A 590 -42.10 -30.21 2.70
CA VAL A 590 -42.55 -29.95 4.07
C VAL A 590 -44.09 -29.86 4.05
N PRO A 591 -44.80 -30.50 5.00
CA PRO A 591 -46.26 -30.38 5.10
C PRO A 591 -46.70 -28.92 5.18
N LEU A 592 -47.77 -28.54 4.47
CA LEU A 592 -48.27 -27.15 4.40
C LEU A 592 -48.48 -26.51 5.79
N ASN A 593 -48.95 -27.29 6.76
CA ASN A 593 -49.18 -26.83 8.14
C ASN A 593 -47.88 -26.49 8.90
N ASP A 594 -46.74 -27.02 8.48
CA ASP A 594 -45.45 -26.78 9.12
C ASP A 594 -44.64 -25.68 8.42
N ARG A 595 -44.94 -25.38 7.15
CA ARG A 595 -44.28 -24.30 6.38
C ARG A 595 -44.43 -22.93 7.03
N SER A 596 -45.60 -22.65 7.61
CA SER A 596 -45.91 -21.39 8.28
C SER A 596 -45.50 -21.35 9.76
N LYS A 597 -44.98 -22.45 10.31
CA LYS A 597 -44.51 -22.50 11.70
C LYS A 597 -43.02 -22.19 11.74
N ASP A 598 -42.57 -21.77 12.92
CA ASP A 598 -41.15 -21.70 13.23
C ASP A 598 -40.56 -23.10 13.31
N CYS A 599 -39.44 -23.31 12.63
CA CYS A 599 -38.71 -24.56 12.76
C CYS A 599 -37.89 -24.62 14.05
N LEU A 600 -37.67 -23.49 14.73
CA LEU A 600 -36.77 -23.40 15.88
C LEU A 600 -37.36 -22.54 17.00
N ASP A 601 -37.49 -23.14 18.19
CA ASP A 601 -37.99 -22.51 19.42
C ASP A 601 -37.04 -21.41 19.93
N ASP A 602 -37.59 -20.35 20.53
CA ASP A 602 -36.80 -19.21 21.02
C ASP A 602 -35.72 -19.61 22.03
N ASN A 603 -36.00 -20.54 22.94
CA ASN A 603 -35.01 -20.97 23.93
C ASN A 603 -33.86 -21.74 23.27
N ILE A 604 -34.17 -22.53 22.24
CA ILE A 604 -33.15 -23.23 21.46
C ILE A 604 -32.34 -22.23 20.63
N ALA A 605 -32.99 -21.21 20.06
CA ALA A 605 -32.30 -20.16 19.29
C ALA A 605 -31.30 -19.40 20.16
N LEU A 606 -31.72 -19.02 21.37
CA LEU A 606 -30.86 -18.37 22.37
C LEU A 606 -29.68 -19.27 22.75
N ARG A 607 -29.92 -20.56 23.04
CA ARG A 607 -28.85 -21.52 23.34
C ARG A 607 -27.87 -21.71 22.18
N VAL A 608 -28.35 -21.75 20.93
CA VAL A 608 -27.48 -21.79 19.75
C VAL A 608 -26.63 -20.52 19.68
N GLY A 609 -27.22 -19.34 19.91
CA GLY A 609 -26.48 -18.08 19.97
C GLY A 609 -25.42 -18.05 21.08
N GLU A 610 -25.73 -18.55 22.28
CA GLU A 610 -24.80 -18.65 23.42
C GLU A 610 -23.61 -19.55 23.08
N LEU A 611 -23.86 -20.70 22.43
CA LEU A 611 -22.82 -21.58 21.89
C LEU A 611 -21.99 -20.87 20.81
N GLY A 612 -22.60 -20.00 20.01
CA GLY A 612 -21.91 -19.13 19.07
C GLY A 612 -20.92 -18.20 19.75
N ILE A 613 -21.35 -17.49 20.78
CA ILE A 613 -20.47 -16.61 21.58
C ILE A 613 -19.33 -17.41 22.22
N LEU A 614 -19.64 -18.61 22.72
CA LEU A 614 -18.63 -19.51 23.30
C LEU A 614 -17.58 -19.95 22.28
N THR A 615 -18.01 -20.37 21.07
CA THR A 615 -17.08 -20.71 19.98
C THR A 615 -16.27 -19.51 19.52
N GLU A 616 -16.88 -18.33 19.39
CA GLU A 616 -16.19 -17.07 19.11
C GLU A 616 -15.12 -16.76 20.16
N LYS A 617 -15.42 -16.91 21.46
CA LYS A 617 -14.45 -16.70 22.54
C LYS A 617 -13.31 -17.73 22.51
N TYR A 618 -13.64 -18.99 22.21
CA TYR A 618 -12.67 -20.10 22.16
C TYR A 618 -11.67 -19.93 21.00
N PHE A 619 -12.19 -19.65 19.81
CA PHE A 619 -11.38 -19.48 18.62
C PHE A 619 -10.81 -18.09 18.43
N GLY A 620 -11.47 -17.08 18.99
CA GLY A 620 -10.99 -15.71 19.05
C GLY A 620 -11.44 -14.75 17.94
N ASN A 621 -12.30 -15.16 17.04
CA ASN A 621 -12.82 -14.28 15.99
C ASN A 621 -14.26 -14.66 15.68
N PRO A 622 -15.03 -13.77 15.03
CA PRO A 622 -16.42 -14.07 14.70
C PRO A 622 -16.54 -15.34 13.87
N ARG A 623 -17.57 -16.13 14.17
CA ARG A 623 -17.74 -17.48 13.65
C ARG A 623 -19.01 -17.61 12.82
N ASP A 624 -18.87 -18.41 11.78
CA ASP A 624 -19.94 -19.04 11.05
C ASP A 624 -19.94 -20.53 11.48
N ASN A 625 -21.01 -20.94 12.16
CA ASN A 625 -21.16 -22.27 12.74
C ASN A 625 -22.32 -23.01 12.08
N GLU A 626 -22.06 -24.22 11.61
CA GLU A 626 -23.11 -25.15 11.18
C GLU A 626 -23.57 -25.98 12.38
N PHE A 627 -24.88 -26.08 12.57
CA PHE A 627 -25.47 -26.83 13.68
C PHE A 627 -26.62 -27.71 13.22
N ALA A 628 -26.92 -28.73 14.02
CA ALA A 628 -28.08 -29.59 13.88
C ALA A 628 -28.75 -29.80 15.24
N ILE A 629 -30.06 -30.00 15.22
CA ILE A 629 -30.88 -30.35 16.37
C ILE A 629 -31.49 -31.71 16.09
N SER A 630 -31.29 -32.65 17.02
CA SER A 630 -31.90 -33.97 16.97
C SER A 630 -32.40 -34.33 18.37
N LYS A 631 -33.70 -34.59 18.50
CA LYS A 631 -34.36 -34.94 19.77
C LYS A 631 -34.05 -33.94 20.89
N GLY A 632 -34.07 -32.64 20.56
CA GLY A 632 -33.81 -31.53 21.49
C GLY A 632 -32.34 -31.33 21.89
N LYS A 633 -31.39 -32.09 21.33
CA LYS A 633 -29.95 -31.94 21.55
C LYS A 633 -29.31 -31.15 20.42
N ILE A 634 -28.39 -30.23 20.76
CA ILE A 634 -27.66 -29.40 19.79
C ILE A 634 -26.34 -30.09 19.43
N PHE A 635 -26.08 -30.21 18.13
CA PHE A 635 -24.84 -30.70 17.57
C PHE A 635 -24.15 -29.58 16.79
N LEU A 636 -22.85 -29.36 17.04
CA LEU A 636 -22.02 -28.50 16.19
C LEU A 636 -21.34 -29.35 15.12
N LEU A 637 -21.60 -29.02 13.87
CA LEU A 637 -21.16 -29.78 12.70
C LEU A 637 -19.95 -29.15 12.01
N GLN A 638 -19.75 -27.84 12.15
CA GLN A 638 -18.60 -27.12 11.62
C GLN A 638 -18.50 -25.74 12.29
N SER A 639 -17.30 -25.17 12.33
CA SER A 639 -17.08 -23.77 12.71
C SER A 639 -16.00 -23.16 11.82
N ARG A 640 -16.25 -22.01 11.20
CA ARG A 640 -15.30 -21.32 10.32
C ARG A 640 -15.24 -19.83 10.63
N PRO A 641 -14.09 -19.16 10.42
CA PRO A 641 -13.96 -17.73 10.66
C PRO A 641 -14.76 -16.93 9.63
N VAL A 642 -15.36 -15.80 10.04
CA VAL A 642 -15.95 -14.84 9.10
C VAL A 642 -14.84 -14.02 8.44
N THR A 643 -14.58 -14.25 7.15
CA THR A 643 -13.39 -13.74 6.45
C THR A 643 -13.52 -12.32 5.90
N HIS A 644 -14.73 -11.80 5.72
CA HIS A 644 -14.93 -10.49 5.07
C HIS A 644 -14.65 -9.27 5.96
N LEU A 645 -14.49 -9.45 7.28
CA LEU A 645 -14.41 -8.38 8.28
C LEU A 645 -13.18 -7.46 8.10
N HIS A 646 -12.10 -7.99 7.52
CA HIS A 646 -10.81 -7.30 7.42
C HIS A 646 -10.37 -7.09 5.97
N ASN A 647 -11.30 -7.16 5.02
CA ASN A 647 -10.99 -6.89 3.62
C ASN A 647 -10.48 -5.46 3.43
N TRP A 648 -9.46 -5.30 2.58
CA TRP A 648 -8.96 -3.99 2.19
C TRP A 648 -10.07 -3.17 1.54
N THR A 649 -10.29 -1.97 2.06
CA THR A 649 -11.25 -0.98 1.53
C THR A 649 -10.61 -0.17 0.40
N ASP A 650 -11.45 0.42 -0.46
CA ASP A 650 -10.98 1.31 -1.53
C ASP A 650 -10.22 2.53 -0.98
N PHE A 651 -10.62 3.02 0.19
CA PHE A 651 -9.95 4.11 0.89
C PHE A 651 -8.53 3.71 1.30
N GLU A 652 -8.36 2.56 1.95
CA GLU A 652 -7.04 2.07 2.36
C GLU A 652 -6.12 1.88 1.16
N LEU A 653 -6.60 1.23 0.09
CA LEU A 653 -5.80 0.99 -1.12
C LEU A 653 -5.42 2.28 -1.85
N THR A 654 -6.23 3.33 -1.73
CA THR A 654 -5.90 4.64 -2.30
C THR A 654 -4.77 5.33 -1.53
N HIS A 655 -4.69 5.12 -0.21
CA HIS A 655 -3.79 5.88 0.68
C HIS A 655 -2.64 5.07 1.29
N GLU A 656 -2.56 3.75 1.06
CA GLU A 656 -1.52 2.90 1.66
C GLU A 656 -0.09 3.23 1.23
N LEU A 657 0.07 3.90 0.09
CA LEU A 657 1.36 4.36 -0.43
C LEU A 657 1.61 5.85 -0.14
N ASP A 658 0.70 6.53 0.56
CA ASP A 658 0.86 7.93 0.88
C ASP A 658 2.05 8.16 1.82
N SER A 659 2.82 9.19 1.50
CA SER A 659 3.94 9.64 2.31
C SER A 659 3.44 10.41 3.53
N PRO A 660 4.12 10.30 4.69
CA PRO A 660 3.73 11.04 5.88
C PRO A 660 3.91 12.55 5.67
N VAL A 661 2.95 13.32 6.21
CA VAL A 661 2.90 14.78 6.16
C VAL A 661 3.09 15.32 7.56
N VAL A 662 4.24 15.95 7.79
CA VAL A 662 4.72 16.31 9.13
C VAL A 662 3.89 17.44 9.74
N THR A 663 3.49 18.42 8.93
CA THR A 663 2.68 19.55 9.37
C THR A 663 1.67 19.99 8.29
N SER A 664 0.57 20.64 8.69
CA SER A 664 -0.38 21.28 7.77
C SER A 664 0.25 22.43 6.97
N THR A 665 1.45 22.86 7.37
CA THR A 665 2.21 23.93 6.72
C THR A 665 3.27 23.42 5.74
N ASP A 666 3.46 22.10 5.61
CA ASP A 666 4.31 21.55 4.54
C ASP A 666 3.69 21.83 3.18
N ILE A 667 4.53 21.95 2.16
CA ILE A 667 4.11 22.37 0.83
C ILE A 667 4.59 21.34 -0.19
N TYR A 668 3.64 20.81 -0.96
CA TYR A 668 3.88 19.81 -1.98
C TYR A 668 3.47 20.34 -3.35
N THR A 669 4.13 19.87 -4.40
CA THR A 669 3.82 20.30 -5.76
C THR A 669 3.84 19.17 -6.78
N LYS A 670 2.92 19.27 -7.74
CA LYS A 670 2.94 18.50 -8.99
C LYS A 670 3.74 19.19 -10.11
N ALA A 671 4.29 20.38 -9.90
CA ALA A 671 5.23 20.97 -10.85
C ALA A 671 6.45 20.06 -10.98
N ASN A 672 6.98 19.91 -12.22
CA ASN A 672 7.98 18.91 -12.61
C ASN A 672 7.54 17.45 -12.49
N THR A 673 7.03 16.98 -11.34
CA THR A 673 6.55 15.59 -11.19
C THR A 673 5.33 15.29 -12.04
N GLY A 674 4.50 16.28 -12.38
CA GLY A 674 3.42 16.15 -13.36
C GLY A 674 3.90 15.97 -14.81
N GLU A 675 5.19 16.20 -15.11
CA GLU A 675 5.80 15.82 -16.38
C GLU A 675 6.45 14.44 -16.31
N VAL A 676 7.10 14.12 -15.19
CA VAL A 676 7.88 12.89 -14.98
C VAL A 676 6.99 11.69 -14.61
N PHE A 677 5.99 11.94 -13.77
CA PHE A 677 4.96 11.05 -13.24
C PHE A 677 3.58 11.71 -13.41
N PRO A 678 3.09 11.82 -14.66
CA PRO A 678 1.91 12.64 -14.96
C PRO A 678 0.65 12.17 -14.24
N ASN A 679 0.42 10.85 -14.18
CA ASN A 679 -0.77 10.25 -13.58
C ASN A 679 -0.41 9.32 -12.41
N ALA A 680 -1.42 8.62 -11.89
CA ALA A 680 -1.24 7.57 -10.90
C ALA A 680 -0.18 6.55 -11.38
N THR A 681 0.82 6.33 -10.54
CA THR A 681 1.97 5.46 -10.81
C THR A 681 1.69 4.07 -10.22
N SER A 682 2.01 3.01 -10.96
CA SER A 682 1.78 1.64 -10.44
C SER A 682 2.48 1.39 -9.09
N PRO A 683 1.91 0.57 -8.18
CA PRO A 683 2.50 0.26 -6.88
C PRO A 683 3.97 -0.18 -6.93
N LEU A 684 4.33 -1.00 -7.93
CA LEU A 684 5.71 -1.44 -8.13
C LEU A 684 6.62 -0.26 -8.48
N SER A 685 6.22 0.57 -9.45
CA SER A 685 6.99 1.76 -9.85
C SER A 685 7.10 2.79 -8.71
N THR A 686 6.08 2.92 -7.88
CA THR A 686 6.10 3.81 -6.71
C THR A 686 7.12 3.33 -5.67
N THR A 687 7.11 2.05 -5.34
CA THR A 687 8.01 1.47 -4.31
C THR A 687 9.43 1.21 -4.80
N LEU A 688 9.64 1.17 -6.11
CA LEU A 688 10.93 0.96 -6.75
C LEU A 688 11.53 2.25 -7.32
N ILE A 689 10.88 2.83 -8.33
CA ILE A 689 11.41 3.91 -9.16
C ILE A 689 11.36 5.24 -8.42
N ALA A 690 10.17 5.66 -7.93
CA ALA A 690 10.04 6.90 -7.17
C ALA A 690 10.88 6.86 -5.88
N LYS A 691 10.92 5.69 -5.22
CA LYS A 691 11.79 5.46 -4.05
C LYS A 691 13.28 5.61 -4.38
N SER A 692 13.74 5.05 -5.50
CA SER A 692 15.15 5.16 -5.92
C SER A 692 15.57 6.59 -6.23
N LEU A 693 14.68 7.39 -6.82
CA LEU A 693 14.88 8.82 -7.06
C LEU A 693 15.01 9.59 -5.76
N ASP A 694 14.12 9.35 -4.80
CA ASP A 694 14.18 9.98 -3.47
C ASP A 694 15.51 9.66 -2.76
N LEU A 695 15.90 8.38 -2.73
CA LEU A 695 17.15 7.91 -2.14
C LEU A 695 18.39 8.56 -2.78
N ALA A 696 18.38 8.72 -4.11
CA ALA A 696 19.44 9.40 -4.82
C ALA A 696 19.56 10.89 -4.41
N ILE A 697 18.43 11.58 -4.25
CA ILE A 697 18.41 12.97 -3.78
C ILE A 697 18.90 13.05 -2.33
N GLN A 698 18.43 12.17 -1.45
CA GLN A 698 18.93 12.10 -0.06
C GLN A 698 20.45 11.89 0.01
N SER A 699 21.00 10.97 -0.80
CA SER A 699 22.44 10.72 -0.87
C SER A 699 23.23 11.97 -1.29
N ASN A 700 22.70 12.75 -2.24
CA ASN A 700 23.32 13.99 -2.68
C ASN A 700 23.28 15.08 -1.59
N PHE A 701 22.21 15.13 -0.79
CA PHE A 701 22.11 16.06 0.34
C PHE A 701 23.17 15.78 1.42
N VAL A 702 23.53 14.52 1.69
CA VAL A 702 24.63 14.19 2.62
C VAL A 702 25.95 14.83 2.18
N LYS A 703 26.29 14.80 0.89
CA LYS A 703 27.52 15.44 0.38
C LYS A 703 27.56 16.94 0.64
N ARG A 704 26.38 17.59 0.54
CA ARG A 704 26.20 19.03 0.69
C ARG A 704 26.24 19.47 2.15
N PHE A 705 25.51 18.77 3.02
CA PHE A 705 25.31 19.16 4.42
C PHE A 705 26.22 18.41 5.42
N GLY A 706 26.96 17.39 4.97
CA GLY A 706 27.86 16.60 5.83
C GLY A 706 27.10 15.80 6.89
N GLY A 707 27.73 15.57 8.05
CA GLY A 707 27.16 14.79 9.16
C GLY A 707 25.88 15.36 9.79
N SER A 708 25.45 16.56 9.38
CA SER A 708 24.16 17.15 9.76
C SER A 708 22.99 16.67 8.91
N PHE A 709 23.19 15.74 7.97
CA PHE A 709 22.11 15.10 7.22
C PHE A 709 22.39 13.60 7.10
N ILE A 710 21.37 12.78 7.34
CA ILE A 710 21.48 11.31 7.31
C ILE A 710 20.48 10.79 6.28
N VAL A 711 20.93 9.88 5.41
CA VAL A 711 20.02 9.16 4.51
C VAL A 711 19.08 8.29 5.35
N GLN A 712 17.79 8.39 5.08
CA GLN A 712 16.73 7.60 5.70
C GLN A 712 16.03 6.77 4.62
N PRO A 713 16.54 5.56 4.33
CA PRO A 713 15.96 4.69 3.32
C PRO A 713 14.52 4.28 3.58
N GLN A 714 14.03 4.49 4.79
CA GLN A 714 12.70 4.10 5.23
C GLN A 714 11.61 5.09 4.80
N ILE A 715 11.94 6.36 4.57
CA ILE A 715 10.94 7.42 4.31
C ILE A 715 11.20 8.12 2.98
N ASN A 716 10.13 8.56 2.33
CA ASN A 716 10.18 9.43 1.17
C ASN A 716 10.12 10.88 1.66
N ARG A 717 11.12 11.69 1.31
CA ARG A 717 11.27 13.04 1.84
C ARG A 717 11.12 14.11 0.78
N PHE A 718 11.81 13.92 -0.34
CA PHE A 718 11.85 14.86 -1.46
C PHE A 718 10.84 14.49 -2.52
N VAL A 719 10.76 13.21 -2.89
CA VAL A 719 9.76 12.67 -3.82
C VAL A 719 8.70 11.94 -3.00
N THR A 720 7.67 12.66 -2.60
CA THR A 720 6.55 12.13 -1.83
C THR A 720 5.47 11.57 -2.75
N VAL A 721 4.54 10.81 -2.18
CA VAL A 721 3.44 10.19 -2.91
C VAL A 721 2.15 10.49 -2.16
N SER A 722 1.08 10.82 -2.89
CA SER A 722 -0.28 10.84 -2.35
C SER A 722 -1.27 10.36 -3.41
N HIS A 723 -2.20 9.49 -3.03
CA HIS A 723 -3.18 8.84 -3.93
C HIS A 723 -2.51 8.24 -5.18
N HIS A 724 -1.37 7.57 -5.01
CA HIS A 724 -0.52 7.03 -6.09
C HIS A 724 0.10 8.07 -7.04
N HIS A 725 0.05 9.36 -6.73
CA HIS A 725 0.70 10.43 -7.50
C HIS A 725 1.99 10.88 -6.82
N ALA A 726 3.10 10.85 -7.55
CA ALA A 726 4.36 11.41 -7.07
C ALA A 726 4.30 12.95 -7.05
N MET A 727 4.89 13.55 -6.01
CA MET A 727 4.93 14.98 -5.72
C MET A 727 6.33 15.38 -5.22
N LEU A 728 6.65 16.67 -5.27
CA LEU A 728 7.87 17.22 -4.65
C LEU A 728 7.55 17.97 -3.37
N ASN A 729 8.35 17.77 -2.33
CA ASN A 729 8.33 18.62 -1.13
C ASN A 729 9.05 19.94 -1.44
N VAL A 730 8.31 21.05 -1.55
CA VAL A 730 8.83 22.36 -1.97
C VAL A 730 9.82 22.92 -0.94
N ILE A 731 9.52 22.80 0.35
CA ILE A 731 10.38 23.35 1.41
C ILE A 731 11.73 22.64 1.41
N ASP A 732 11.72 21.31 1.41
CA ASP A 732 12.95 20.51 1.53
C ASP A 732 13.78 20.52 0.23
N THR A 733 13.15 20.71 -0.93
CA THR A 733 13.86 20.80 -2.21
C THR A 733 14.31 22.23 -2.52
N MET A 734 13.36 23.15 -2.71
CA MET A 734 13.58 24.48 -3.30
C MET A 734 13.95 25.54 -2.26
N LEU A 735 13.44 25.42 -1.03
CA LEU A 735 13.65 26.37 0.07
C LEU A 735 14.55 25.80 1.18
N SER A 736 15.51 24.95 0.80
CA SER A 736 16.54 24.45 1.70
C SER A 736 17.74 25.40 1.86
N ASN A 737 17.78 26.48 1.07
CA ASN A 737 18.90 27.42 1.00
C ASN A 737 18.41 28.87 1.01
N ASN A 738 18.12 29.40 2.19
CA ASN A 738 17.35 30.63 2.31
C ASN A 738 18.22 31.89 2.52
N GLU A 739 17.78 32.98 1.91
CA GLU A 739 18.22 34.35 2.19
C GLU A 739 17.13 35.08 3.01
N PRO A 740 17.41 36.21 3.68
CA PRO A 740 16.45 36.89 4.56
C PRO A 740 15.17 37.35 3.86
N GLU A 741 15.25 37.62 2.55
CA GLU A 741 14.14 38.06 1.71
C GLU A 741 14.11 37.25 0.41
N ILE A 742 12.98 37.31 -0.31
CA ILE A 742 12.85 36.67 -1.62
C ILE A 742 13.88 37.28 -2.57
N SER A 743 14.89 36.49 -2.88
CA SER A 743 15.98 36.86 -3.76
C SER A 743 15.62 36.63 -5.23
N ALA A 744 16.42 37.22 -6.13
CA ALA A 744 16.34 36.88 -7.56
C ALA A 744 16.58 35.37 -7.80
N THR A 745 17.35 34.70 -6.93
CA THR A 745 17.58 33.25 -6.99
C THR A 745 16.32 32.46 -6.74
N ASN A 746 15.52 32.83 -5.72
CA ASN A 746 14.25 32.16 -5.43
C ASN A 746 13.30 32.26 -6.61
N ARG A 747 13.12 33.48 -7.14
CA ARG A 747 12.29 33.73 -8.32
C ARG A 747 12.74 32.92 -9.54
N ALA A 748 14.06 32.73 -9.69
CA ALA A 748 14.61 32.04 -10.85
C ALA A 748 14.35 30.52 -10.74
N VAL A 749 14.44 29.96 -9.53
CA VAL A 749 14.02 28.58 -9.25
C VAL A 749 12.54 28.40 -9.55
N ASP A 750 11.68 29.35 -9.14
CA ASP A 750 10.24 29.27 -9.41
C ASP A 750 9.95 29.21 -10.92
N MET A 751 10.54 30.13 -11.70
CA MET A 751 10.40 30.14 -13.17
C MET A 751 10.91 28.86 -13.83
N ALA A 752 11.95 28.24 -13.27
CA ALA A 752 12.51 27.00 -13.79
C ALA A 752 11.57 25.81 -13.54
N VAL A 753 10.88 25.76 -12.40
CA VAL A 753 10.06 24.61 -12.01
C VAL A 753 8.59 24.78 -12.38
N PHE A 754 7.98 25.91 -12.00
CA PHE A 754 6.55 26.22 -12.18
C PHE A 754 6.28 27.04 -13.44
N GLY A 755 7.31 27.63 -14.03
CA GLY A 755 7.14 28.54 -15.15
C GLY A 755 6.64 29.93 -14.76
N HIS A 756 6.27 30.16 -13.51
CA HIS A 756 5.85 31.46 -12.97
C HIS A 756 6.33 31.61 -11.52
N ILE A 757 6.24 32.82 -10.95
CA ILE A 757 6.66 33.08 -9.57
C ILE A 757 5.63 32.52 -8.60
N VAL A 758 6.09 31.72 -7.65
CA VAL A 758 5.27 30.97 -6.70
C VAL A 758 5.67 31.24 -5.26
N THR A 759 6.96 31.37 -4.99
CA THR A 759 7.50 31.55 -3.64
C THR A 759 6.96 32.83 -3.01
N THR A 760 6.20 32.67 -1.92
CA THR A 760 5.72 33.79 -1.09
C THR A 760 6.65 34.04 0.11
N ASN A 761 6.47 35.18 0.79
CA ASN A 761 7.23 35.47 2.01
C ASN A 761 6.97 34.43 3.10
N GLU A 762 5.74 33.94 3.20
CA GLU A 762 5.37 32.88 4.15
C GLU A 762 6.13 31.58 3.86
N MET A 763 6.19 31.15 2.60
CA MET A 763 6.94 29.97 2.19
C MET A 763 8.43 30.11 2.53
N LEU A 764 9.02 31.28 2.26
CA LEU A 764 10.42 31.56 2.56
C LEU A 764 10.69 31.53 4.07
N GLN A 765 9.83 32.14 4.88
CA GLN A 765 9.99 32.12 6.35
C GLN A 765 9.97 30.69 6.89
N ARG A 766 9.10 29.82 6.37
CA ARG A 766 9.10 28.39 6.73
C ARG A 766 10.42 27.70 6.37
N GLY A 767 10.95 27.97 5.18
CA GLY A 767 12.29 27.52 4.79
C GLY A 767 13.37 27.98 5.76
N ILE A 768 13.36 29.27 6.14
CA ILE A 768 14.32 29.87 7.09
C ILE A 768 14.18 29.22 8.47
N GLN A 769 12.97 28.98 8.96
CA GLN A 769 12.74 28.32 10.23
C GLN A 769 13.30 26.89 10.23
N ARG A 770 13.11 26.12 9.15
CA ARG A 770 13.56 24.72 9.06
C ARG A 770 15.06 24.57 8.83
N PHE A 771 15.65 25.38 7.96
CA PHE A 771 17.05 25.20 7.52
C PHE A 771 18.01 26.33 7.94
N GLY A 772 17.47 27.40 8.54
CA GLY A 772 18.19 28.64 8.80
C GLY A 772 18.46 29.44 7.53
N THR A 773 19.16 30.55 7.69
CA THR A 773 19.71 31.34 6.59
C THR A 773 21.08 30.83 6.17
N LEU A 774 21.46 31.06 4.90
CA LEU A 774 22.79 30.70 4.43
C LEU A 774 23.86 31.59 5.07
N SER A 775 24.75 30.98 5.85
CA SER A 775 25.98 31.63 6.31
C SER A 775 26.99 31.81 5.16
N TYR A 776 27.91 32.77 5.32
CA TYR A 776 29.00 33.03 4.37
C TYR A 776 29.82 31.78 4.03
N PHE A 777 30.21 31.00 5.05
CA PHE A 777 30.94 29.75 4.88
C PHE A 777 30.16 28.70 4.08
N LYS A 778 28.83 28.58 4.30
CA LYS A 778 27.98 27.68 3.51
C LYS A 778 27.89 28.14 2.05
N LYS A 779 27.80 29.45 1.78
CA LYS A 779 27.84 30.02 0.42
C LYS A 779 29.17 29.70 -0.28
N LEU A 780 30.30 29.91 0.40
CA LEU A 780 31.63 29.61 -0.14
C LEU A 780 31.80 28.13 -0.45
N ARG A 781 31.43 27.23 0.48
CA ARG A 781 31.46 25.78 0.25
C ARG A 781 30.58 25.37 -0.92
N LYS A 782 29.39 25.93 -1.06
CA LYS A 782 28.50 25.69 -2.20
C LYS A 782 29.16 26.09 -3.52
N MET A 783 29.81 27.25 -3.59
CA MET A 783 30.54 27.70 -4.78
C MET A 783 31.72 26.78 -5.13
N LEU A 784 32.48 26.34 -4.13
CA LEU A 784 33.56 25.36 -4.33
C LEU A 784 33.03 24.02 -4.86
N LEU A 785 31.91 23.53 -4.31
CA LEU A 785 31.27 22.30 -4.79
C LEU A 785 30.81 22.45 -6.26
N ILE A 786 30.15 23.55 -6.62
CA ILE A 786 29.75 23.84 -8.01
C ILE A 786 30.99 23.87 -8.93
N GLY A 787 32.08 24.50 -8.49
CA GLY A 787 33.35 24.54 -9.22
C GLY A 787 33.99 23.16 -9.39
N SER A 788 33.97 22.31 -8.35
CA SER A 788 34.46 20.93 -8.45
C SER A 788 33.59 20.07 -9.35
N ASP A 789 32.27 20.25 -9.29
CA ASP A 789 31.31 19.54 -10.12
C ASP A 789 31.53 19.85 -11.60
N PHE A 790 31.90 21.09 -11.94
CA PHE A 790 32.23 21.47 -13.31
C PHE A 790 33.34 20.62 -13.92
N LEU A 791 34.41 20.31 -13.17
CA LEU A 791 35.55 19.53 -13.66
C LEU A 791 35.16 18.08 -13.99
N VAL A 792 34.24 17.52 -13.20
CA VAL A 792 33.86 16.11 -13.30
C VAL A 792 32.55 15.86 -14.07
N ASN A 793 31.72 16.89 -14.29
CA ASN A 793 30.36 16.72 -14.84
C ASN A 793 30.35 16.06 -16.22
N SER A 794 31.37 16.33 -17.05
CA SER A 794 31.52 15.71 -18.37
C SER A 794 31.75 14.20 -18.35
N TRP A 795 32.20 13.64 -17.22
CA TRP A 795 32.43 12.21 -17.02
C TRP A 795 31.21 11.47 -16.47
N ARG A 796 30.24 12.19 -15.90
CA ARG A 796 29.05 11.58 -15.27
C ARG A 796 28.22 10.69 -16.21
N PRO A 797 28.00 11.02 -17.50
CA PRO A 797 27.36 10.10 -18.44
C PRO A 797 28.12 8.78 -18.57
N LYS A 798 29.45 8.83 -18.71
CA LYS A 798 30.28 7.62 -18.80
C LYS A 798 30.21 6.79 -17.52
N TRP A 799 30.19 7.43 -16.35
CA TRP A 799 30.04 6.74 -15.08
C TRP A 799 28.65 6.12 -14.91
N ALA A 800 27.58 6.82 -15.30
CA ALA A 800 26.24 6.27 -15.30
C ALA A 800 26.13 5.07 -16.25
N GLU A 801 26.71 5.16 -17.45
CA GLU A 801 26.75 4.06 -18.41
C GLU A 801 27.58 2.88 -17.88
N ALA A 802 28.67 3.13 -17.17
CA ALA A 802 29.46 2.08 -16.53
C ALA A 802 28.67 1.36 -15.42
N GLN A 803 27.79 2.05 -14.68
CA GLN A 803 26.90 1.36 -13.72
C GLN A 803 25.82 0.55 -14.43
N LEU A 804 25.21 1.10 -15.49
CA LEU A 804 24.26 0.35 -16.31
C LEU A 804 24.87 -0.95 -16.87
N LYS A 805 26.10 -0.91 -17.37
CA LYS A 805 26.82 -2.10 -17.90
C LYS A 805 27.14 -3.16 -16.84
N LYS A 806 27.10 -2.81 -15.55
CA LYS A 806 27.29 -3.79 -14.45
C LYS A 806 26.01 -4.51 -14.08
N ILE A 807 24.85 -4.00 -14.50
CA ILE A 807 23.59 -4.66 -14.27
C ILE A 807 23.61 -5.95 -15.08
N ASN A 808 23.50 -7.07 -14.38
CA ASN A 808 23.39 -8.38 -15.00
C ASN A 808 22.36 -9.21 -14.24
N PHE A 809 21.26 -9.53 -14.93
CA PHE A 809 20.22 -10.41 -14.40
C PHE A 809 20.43 -11.89 -14.81
N SER A 810 21.26 -12.17 -15.83
CA SER A 810 21.52 -13.51 -16.39
C SER A 810 20.26 -14.35 -16.62
N THR A 811 19.30 -13.87 -17.43
CA THR A 811 17.93 -14.41 -17.47
C THR A 811 17.74 -15.75 -18.17
N ASP A 812 18.67 -16.16 -19.03
CA ASP A 812 18.40 -17.18 -20.06
C ASP A 812 18.29 -18.62 -19.53
N ALA A 813 18.71 -18.86 -18.28
CA ALA A 813 18.65 -20.16 -17.62
C ALA A 813 17.84 -20.16 -16.29
N CYS A 814 17.17 -19.05 -15.96
CA CYS A 814 16.47 -18.94 -14.68
C CYS A 814 15.01 -19.38 -14.81
N GLU A 815 14.70 -20.55 -14.25
CA GLU A 815 13.35 -21.13 -14.22
C GLU A 815 12.65 -20.95 -12.87
N GLU A 816 13.36 -20.46 -11.85
CA GLU A 816 12.84 -20.30 -10.49
C GLU A 816 12.57 -18.82 -10.15
N PRO A 817 11.31 -18.43 -9.87
CA PRO A 817 10.94 -17.03 -9.59
C PRO A 817 11.73 -16.39 -8.45
N GLN A 818 12.02 -17.15 -7.39
CA GLN A 818 12.76 -16.65 -6.22
C GLN A 818 14.21 -16.30 -6.56
N GLU A 819 14.85 -17.07 -7.42
CA GLU A 819 16.21 -16.81 -7.88
C GLU A 819 16.24 -15.53 -8.72
N LEU A 820 15.33 -15.39 -9.69
CA LEU A 820 15.23 -14.19 -10.52
C LEU A 820 14.96 -12.94 -9.68
N PHE A 821 14.04 -13.03 -8.72
CA PHE A 821 13.75 -11.91 -7.82
C PHE A 821 14.95 -11.52 -6.94
N THR A 822 15.71 -12.51 -6.45
CA THR A 822 16.94 -12.25 -5.69
C THR A 822 17.95 -11.47 -6.53
N ARG A 823 18.14 -11.86 -7.79
CA ARG A 823 19.03 -11.12 -8.73
C ARG A 823 18.52 -9.71 -9.02
N ILE A 824 17.21 -9.50 -9.11
CA ILE A 824 16.63 -8.14 -9.22
C ILE A 824 17.02 -7.30 -8.01
N ARG A 825 16.82 -7.84 -6.80
CA ARG A 825 17.14 -7.17 -5.54
C ARG A 825 18.62 -6.79 -5.45
N ASP A 826 19.52 -7.69 -5.82
CA ASP A 826 20.97 -7.48 -5.72
C ASP A 826 21.46 -6.36 -6.66
N ASN A 827 20.74 -6.12 -7.76
CA ASN A 827 21.06 -5.06 -8.73
C ASN A 827 20.42 -3.69 -8.42
N LEU A 828 19.59 -3.56 -7.38
CA LEU A 828 18.90 -2.30 -7.04
C LEU A 828 19.84 -1.14 -6.76
N SER A 829 21.02 -1.43 -6.21
CA SER A 829 22.04 -0.41 -5.90
C SER A 829 22.49 0.35 -7.15
N TYR A 830 22.56 -0.32 -8.31
CA TYR A 830 22.94 0.31 -9.58
C TYR A 830 21.88 1.30 -10.08
N LEU A 831 20.58 0.99 -9.89
CA LEU A 831 19.50 1.92 -10.18
C LEU A 831 19.65 3.20 -9.35
N ILE A 832 19.97 3.09 -8.06
CA ILE A 832 20.17 4.24 -7.17
C ILE A 832 21.40 5.06 -7.62
N GLU A 833 22.52 4.41 -7.97
CA GLU A 833 23.72 5.11 -8.42
C GLU A 833 23.53 5.83 -9.77
N VAL A 834 22.81 5.23 -10.73
CA VAL A 834 22.47 5.92 -11.99
C VAL A 834 21.58 7.14 -11.72
N ASN A 835 20.56 7.00 -10.87
CA ASN A 835 19.71 8.11 -10.44
C ASN A 835 20.51 9.24 -9.80
N LYS A 836 21.48 8.90 -8.94
CA LYS A 836 22.35 9.88 -8.26
C LYS A 836 23.14 10.72 -9.27
N TYR A 837 23.71 10.10 -10.31
CA TYR A 837 24.37 10.85 -11.38
C TYR A 837 23.39 11.74 -12.14
N HIS A 838 22.20 11.23 -12.47
CA HIS A 838 21.18 12.03 -13.14
C HIS A 838 20.77 13.25 -12.29
N SER A 839 20.44 13.05 -11.02
CA SER A 839 20.06 14.13 -10.07
C SER A 839 21.15 15.20 -9.97
N LEU A 840 22.43 14.81 -9.86
CA LEU A 840 23.55 15.76 -9.82
C LEU A 840 23.71 16.53 -11.13
N THR A 841 23.55 15.89 -12.29
CA THR A 841 23.60 16.57 -13.59
C THR A 841 22.42 17.51 -13.80
N SER A 842 21.24 17.16 -13.28
CA SER A 842 20.04 18.00 -13.29
C SER A 842 20.24 19.25 -12.44
N GLU A 843 20.72 19.11 -11.21
CA GLU A 843 21.03 20.26 -10.34
C GLU A 843 22.08 21.19 -10.98
N PHE A 844 23.15 20.61 -11.53
CA PHE A 844 24.22 21.36 -12.20
C PHE A 844 23.71 22.14 -13.42
N SER A 845 22.95 21.47 -14.30
CA SER A 845 22.37 22.08 -15.50
C SER A 845 21.41 23.22 -15.15
N THR A 846 20.54 23.01 -14.17
CA THR A 846 19.62 24.05 -13.69
C THR A 846 20.40 25.23 -13.10
N THR A 847 21.43 24.97 -12.29
CA THR A 847 22.26 26.04 -11.68
C THR A 847 22.92 26.94 -12.72
N LEU A 848 23.51 26.39 -13.79
CA LEU A 848 24.11 27.20 -14.86
C LEU A 848 23.09 28.02 -15.64
N GLN A 849 21.89 27.47 -15.86
CA GLN A 849 20.79 28.20 -16.48
C GLN A 849 20.31 29.35 -15.59
N LEU A 850 20.21 29.13 -14.27
CA LEU A 850 19.90 30.17 -13.28
C LEU A 850 20.98 31.27 -13.26
N ILE A 851 22.26 30.92 -13.32
CA ILE A 851 23.34 31.91 -13.40
C ILE A 851 23.24 32.72 -14.69
N SER A 852 22.95 32.07 -15.83
CA SER A 852 22.73 32.73 -17.12
C SER A 852 21.56 33.71 -17.05
N PHE A 853 20.47 33.27 -16.42
CA PHE A 853 19.27 34.06 -16.14
C PHE A 853 19.62 35.32 -15.33
N LEU A 854 20.24 35.13 -14.17
CA LEU A 854 20.57 36.22 -13.24
C LEU A 854 21.52 37.24 -13.87
N THR A 855 22.48 36.74 -14.64
CA THR A 855 23.41 37.55 -15.43
C THR A 855 22.64 38.40 -16.44
N LEU A 856 21.79 37.80 -17.29
CA LEU A 856 21.00 38.53 -18.30
C LEU A 856 20.02 39.54 -17.68
N SER A 857 19.43 39.21 -16.54
CA SER A 857 18.53 40.10 -15.80
C SER A 857 19.23 41.24 -15.07
N GLU A 858 20.57 41.27 -15.05
CA GLU A 858 21.37 42.18 -14.21
C GLU A 858 20.94 42.14 -12.73
N ASN A 859 20.53 40.97 -12.22
CA ASN A 859 19.94 40.75 -10.90
C ASN A 859 18.68 41.60 -10.57
N LYS A 860 18.01 42.18 -11.57
CA LYS A 860 16.74 42.88 -11.36
C LYS A 860 15.65 41.91 -10.90
N LYS A 861 14.71 42.39 -10.09
CA LYS A 861 13.61 41.56 -9.55
C LYS A 861 12.44 41.43 -10.54
N ASP A 862 12.19 42.45 -11.38
CA ASP A 862 11.05 42.46 -12.31
C ASP A 862 11.47 42.01 -13.71
N TRP A 863 10.89 40.90 -14.17
CA TRP A 863 11.23 40.27 -15.44
C TRP A 863 10.10 40.43 -16.43
N SER A 864 10.37 41.13 -17.53
CA SER A 864 9.41 41.24 -18.62
C SER A 864 9.31 39.92 -19.39
N PRO A 865 8.15 39.58 -19.97
CA PRO A 865 8.02 38.43 -20.87
C PRO A 865 9.01 38.47 -22.05
N GLU A 866 9.43 39.66 -22.46
CA GLU A 866 10.47 39.85 -23.48
C GLU A 866 11.85 39.38 -23.00
N LEU A 867 12.22 39.65 -21.75
CA LEU A 867 13.47 39.15 -21.14
C LEU A 867 13.48 37.62 -21.06
N LEU A 868 12.35 37.01 -20.70
CA LEU A 868 12.17 35.56 -20.66
C LEU A 868 12.29 34.94 -22.07
N GLY A 869 11.68 35.56 -23.07
CA GLY A 869 11.82 35.16 -24.47
C GLY A 869 13.26 35.27 -24.99
N LYS A 870 13.98 36.34 -24.62
CA LYS A 870 15.41 36.53 -24.94
C LYS A 870 16.28 35.43 -24.35
N LEU A 871 16.03 35.05 -23.09
CA LEU A 871 16.75 33.92 -22.48
C LEU A 871 16.44 32.59 -23.16
N GLY A 872 15.17 32.33 -23.48
CA GLY A 872 14.75 31.16 -24.24
C GLY A 872 15.50 31.04 -25.57
N GLN A 873 15.70 32.16 -26.27
CA GLN A 873 16.50 32.26 -27.49
C GLN A 873 18.01 32.05 -27.25
N LEU A 874 18.58 32.57 -26.17
CA LEU A 874 20.00 32.36 -25.84
C LEU A 874 20.34 30.90 -25.54
N LEU A 875 19.40 30.18 -24.93
CA LEU A 875 19.50 28.75 -24.66
C LEU A 875 19.10 27.88 -25.85
N SER A 876 18.41 28.43 -26.85
CA SER A 876 18.08 27.73 -28.10
C SER A 876 19.35 27.47 -28.92
N SER A 877 19.38 26.36 -29.67
CA SER A 877 20.56 25.75 -30.35
C SER A 877 21.42 24.80 -29.51
N CYS A 878 20.89 23.95 -28.62
CA CYS A 878 21.67 22.81 -28.13
C CYS A 878 21.86 21.80 -29.28
N THR A 879 23.04 21.74 -29.89
CA THR A 879 23.28 20.97 -31.12
C THR A 879 23.14 19.45 -31.00
N PHE A 880 22.79 18.89 -29.84
CA PHE A 880 22.79 17.43 -29.57
C PHE A 880 21.93 17.02 -28.35
N ALA A 881 20.75 17.62 -28.14
CA ALA A 881 19.83 17.05 -27.14
C ALA A 881 19.23 15.74 -27.68
N GLU A 882 19.47 14.62 -27.00
CA GLU A 882 19.00 13.29 -27.44
C GLU A 882 17.48 13.23 -27.68
N SER A 883 16.71 14.02 -26.92
CA SER A 883 15.26 14.16 -27.08
C SER A 883 14.85 14.90 -28.37
N GLY A 884 15.69 15.80 -28.89
CA GLY A 884 15.50 16.49 -30.17
C GLY A 884 15.85 15.63 -31.38
N GLU A 885 16.68 14.59 -31.21
CA GLU A 885 17.02 13.64 -32.27
C GLU A 885 15.85 12.71 -32.63
N VAL A 886 14.92 12.46 -31.70
CA VAL A 886 13.74 11.60 -31.92
C VAL A 886 12.88 12.10 -33.10
N PRO A 887 12.33 13.33 -33.07
CA PRO A 887 11.53 13.84 -34.17
C PRO A 887 12.34 14.01 -35.48
N GLU A 888 13.62 14.34 -35.41
CA GLU A 888 14.51 14.40 -36.58
C GLU A 888 14.66 13.02 -37.24
N SER A 889 14.93 11.98 -36.45
CA SER A 889 15.08 10.60 -36.93
C SER A 889 13.77 10.07 -37.52
N ILE A 890 12.63 10.36 -36.89
CA ILE A 890 11.30 9.99 -37.39
C ILE A 890 11.02 10.69 -38.74
N GLN A 891 11.37 11.97 -38.86
CA GLN A 891 11.21 12.72 -40.11
C GLN A 891 12.10 12.14 -41.22
N VAL A 892 13.34 11.75 -40.90
CA VAL A 892 14.24 11.09 -41.86
C VAL A 892 13.67 9.76 -42.32
N ILE A 893 13.18 8.91 -41.40
CA ILE A 893 12.53 7.64 -41.73
C ILE A 893 11.31 7.89 -42.63
N ALA A 894 10.45 8.83 -42.25
CA ALA A 894 9.27 9.18 -43.04
C ALA A 894 9.63 9.70 -44.44
N ASN A 895 10.69 10.51 -44.58
CA ASN A 895 11.13 11.03 -45.88
C ASN A 895 11.62 9.89 -46.79
N VAL A 896 12.31 8.90 -46.23
CA VAL A 896 12.77 7.73 -46.98
C VAL A 896 11.58 6.88 -47.42
N ILE A 897 10.61 6.63 -46.52
CA ILE A 897 9.39 5.88 -46.85
C ILE A 897 8.57 6.61 -47.92
N ALA A 898 8.40 7.94 -47.81
CA ALA A 898 7.62 8.70 -48.77
C ALA A 898 8.20 8.68 -50.19
N ASN A 899 9.51 8.41 -50.33
CA ASN A 899 10.22 8.34 -51.60
C ASN A 899 10.48 6.89 -52.07
N CYS A 900 9.99 5.86 -51.35
CA CYS A 900 10.10 4.47 -51.78
C CYS A 900 8.93 4.07 -52.70
N ALA A 901 9.08 2.99 -53.47
CA ALA A 901 8.05 2.53 -54.41
C ALA A 901 6.77 2.06 -53.68
N GLU A 902 6.95 1.51 -52.49
CA GLU A 902 5.93 0.93 -51.62
C GLU A 902 5.25 1.99 -50.72
N ALA A 903 5.51 3.29 -50.93
CA ALA A 903 5.00 4.37 -50.08
C ALA A 903 3.46 4.36 -49.96
N ASN A 904 2.75 4.06 -51.05
CA ASN A 904 1.30 3.99 -51.06
C ASN A 904 0.77 2.73 -50.37
N GLU A 905 1.50 1.60 -50.48
CA GLU A 905 1.16 0.38 -49.77
C GLU A 905 1.34 0.58 -48.26
N PHE A 906 2.47 1.15 -47.82
CA PHE A 906 2.74 1.45 -46.41
C PHE A 906 1.66 2.32 -45.76
N LYS A 907 1.13 3.32 -46.47
CA LYS A 907 0.02 4.17 -45.98
C LYS A 907 -1.27 3.39 -45.73
N SER A 908 -1.48 2.32 -46.48
CA SER A 908 -2.70 1.48 -46.40
C SER A 908 -2.54 0.26 -45.50
N MET A 909 -1.32 -0.12 -45.11
CA MET A 909 -1.06 -1.25 -44.21
C MET A 909 -1.68 -1.02 -42.83
N SER A 910 -2.17 -2.09 -42.21
CA SER A 910 -2.47 -2.06 -40.78
C SER A 910 -1.18 -1.85 -39.98
N PRO A 911 -1.25 -1.24 -38.77
CA PRO A 911 -0.06 -1.01 -37.96
C PRO A 911 0.76 -2.28 -37.69
N ASP A 912 0.12 -3.43 -37.47
CA ASP A 912 0.80 -4.71 -37.23
C ASP A 912 1.62 -5.16 -38.45
N VAL A 913 1.04 -5.06 -39.65
CA VAL A 913 1.72 -5.43 -40.91
C VAL A 913 2.88 -4.47 -41.19
N ALA A 914 2.66 -3.17 -41.01
CA ALA A 914 3.67 -2.14 -41.23
C ALA A 914 4.86 -2.25 -40.25
N VAL A 915 4.62 -2.66 -39.00
CA VAL A 915 5.70 -2.98 -38.05
C VAL A 915 6.56 -4.13 -38.58
N VAL A 916 5.94 -5.25 -38.99
CA VAL A 916 6.66 -6.41 -39.54
C VAL A 916 7.45 -6.01 -40.78
N TRP A 917 6.84 -5.24 -41.68
CA TRP A 917 7.49 -4.73 -42.89
C TRP A 917 8.73 -3.90 -42.55
N LEU A 918 8.63 -2.89 -41.69
CA LEU A 918 9.77 -2.06 -41.28
C LEU A 918 10.86 -2.86 -40.54
N GLN A 919 10.50 -3.88 -39.77
CA GLN A 919 11.49 -4.69 -39.07
C GLN A 919 12.23 -5.65 -39.99
N THR A 920 11.59 -6.15 -41.04
CA THR A 920 12.15 -7.15 -41.97
C THR A 920 12.74 -6.54 -43.25
N ASP A 921 12.34 -5.32 -43.60
CA ASP A 921 12.80 -4.61 -44.81
C ASP A 921 14.33 -4.46 -44.80
N PRO A 922 15.05 -5.01 -45.81
CA PRO A 922 16.48 -4.81 -45.96
C PRO A 922 16.82 -3.41 -46.49
N GLY A 923 15.83 -2.67 -47.00
CA GLY A 923 15.97 -1.33 -47.55
C GLY A 923 16.33 -0.25 -46.53
N PRO A 924 16.55 1.00 -47.01
CA PRO A 924 16.96 2.12 -46.16
C PRO A 924 15.93 2.45 -45.07
N SER A 925 14.63 2.29 -45.35
CA SER A 925 13.53 2.48 -44.39
C SER A 925 13.64 1.53 -43.20
N GLY A 926 13.73 0.22 -43.46
CA GLY A 926 13.84 -0.77 -42.40
C GLY A 926 15.14 -0.67 -41.61
N LYS A 927 16.26 -0.36 -42.28
CA LYS A 927 17.54 -0.13 -41.59
C LYS A 927 17.46 1.04 -40.60
N LEU A 928 16.96 2.20 -41.04
CA LEU A 928 16.84 3.38 -40.18
C LEU A 928 15.86 3.14 -39.02
N PHE A 929 14.77 2.41 -39.27
CA PHE A 929 13.81 2.05 -38.22
C PHE A 929 14.44 1.14 -37.15
N ARG A 930 15.20 0.11 -37.55
CA ARG A 930 15.93 -0.76 -36.60
C ARG A 930 16.99 0.01 -35.80
N GLU A 931 17.71 0.92 -36.45
CA GLU A 931 18.69 1.79 -35.76
C GLU A 931 18.00 2.73 -34.77
N PHE A 932 16.84 3.29 -35.13
CA PHE A 932 16.02 4.09 -34.23
C PHE A 932 15.57 3.28 -33.00
N LEU A 933 15.03 2.08 -33.18
CA LEU A 933 14.62 1.23 -32.07
C LEU A 933 15.81 0.83 -31.18
N LYS A 934 16.99 0.58 -31.76
CA LYS A 934 18.20 0.30 -30.97
C LYS A 934 18.64 1.49 -30.12
N LYS A 935 18.51 2.72 -30.64
CA LYS A 935 18.98 3.94 -29.96
C LYS A 935 17.95 4.49 -28.96
N HIS A 936 16.68 4.52 -29.34
CA HIS A 936 15.59 5.21 -28.63
C HIS A 936 14.44 4.27 -28.21
N GLY A 937 14.49 2.99 -28.55
CA GLY A 937 13.40 2.05 -28.30
C GLY A 937 13.07 1.83 -26.83
N HIS A 938 13.99 2.11 -25.90
CA HIS A 938 13.76 2.04 -24.44
C HIS A 938 12.79 3.12 -23.92
N ARG A 939 12.41 4.09 -24.75
CA ARG A 939 11.51 5.20 -24.39
C ARG A 939 10.04 4.83 -24.61
N CYS A 940 9.17 5.50 -23.87
CA CYS A 940 7.72 5.54 -24.07
C CYS A 940 7.10 6.73 -23.36
N ILE A 941 5.79 6.86 -23.52
CA ILE A 941 4.92 7.69 -22.68
C ILE A 941 4.96 7.13 -21.26
N ARG A 942 5.00 8.02 -20.25
CA ARG A 942 5.10 7.62 -18.83
C ARG A 942 6.32 6.71 -18.58
N GLU A 943 7.49 7.10 -19.10
CA GLU A 943 8.72 6.30 -19.16
C GLU A 943 9.24 5.77 -17.80
N PHE A 944 8.88 6.44 -16.69
CA PHE A 944 9.23 6.02 -15.33
C PHE A 944 8.32 4.95 -14.73
N ASP A 945 7.12 4.74 -15.27
CA ASP A 945 6.24 3.65 -14.82
C ASP A 945 6.55 2.39 -15.63
N ILE A 946 7.09 1.36 -14.96
CA ILE A 946 7.61 0.15 -15.60
C ILE A 946 6.50 -0.76 -16.16
N ILE A 947 5.23 -0.49 -15.85
CA ILE A 947 4.12 -1.22 -16.49
C ILE A 947 3.98 -0.88 -17.98
N ASN A 948 4.37 0.33 -18.42
CA ASN A 948 4.13 0.77 -19.79
C ASN A 948 5.07 0.07 -20.79
N TYR A 949 4.54 -0.20 -21.98
CA TYR A 949 5.31 -0.76 -23.09
C TYR A 949 6.17 0.32 -23.75
N THR A 950 7.45 -0.01 -23.97
CA THR A 950 8.40 0.87 -24.68
C THR A 950 8.27 0.71 -26.19
N TRP A 951 8.81 1.65 -26.99
CA TRP A 951 8.79 1.52 -28.46
C TRP A 951 9.53 0.27 -28.97
N SER A 952 10.51 -0.25 -28.23
CA SER A 952 11.17 -1.53 -28.52
C SER A 952 10.29 -2.74 -28.24
N MET A 953 9.37 -2.64 -27.28
CA MET A 953 8.43 -3.71 -26.91
C MET A 953 7.18 -3.68 -27.80
N ASP A 954 6.67 -2.48 -28.10
CA ASP A 954 5.54 -2.24 -28.97
C ASP A 954 5.78 -1.00 -29.87
N PRO A 955 6.23 -1.21 -31.12
CA PRO A 955 6.47 -0.13 -32.07
C PRO A 955 5.21 0.43 -32.76
N ARG A 956 4.01 -0.14 -32.53
CA ARG A 956 2.79 0.22 -33.30
C ARG A 956 2.43 1.71 -33.23
N PRO A 957 2.46 2.40 -32.07
CA PRO A 957 2.16 3.83 -32.00
C PRO A 957 3.13 4.69 -32.83
N LEU A 958 4.40 4.27 -32.90
CA LEU A 958 5.41 4.95 -33.71
C LEU A 958 5.12 4.80 -35.21
N VAL A 959 4.69 3.61 -35.64
CA VAL A 959 4.32 3.34 -37.03
C VAL A 959 3.10 4.15 -37.47
N VAL A 960 2.06 4.24 -36.63
CA VAL A 960 0.89 5.11 -36.89
C VAL A 960 1.32 6.56 -37.09
N THR A 961 2.27 7.03 -36.27
CA THR A 961 2.84 8.38 -36.41
C THR A 961 3.58 8.55 -37.74
N LEU A 962 4.42 7.58 -38.12
CA LEU A 962 5.12 7.58 -39.41
C LEU A 962 4.15 7.61 -40.59
N GLN A 963 3.09 6.79 -40.58
CA GLN A 963 2.04 6.79 -41.61
C GLN A 963 1.36 8.16 -41.72
N SER A 964 1.05 8.80 -40.59
CA SER A 964 0.47 10.16 -40.57
C SER A 964 1.41 11.21 -41.16
N ILE A 965 2.72 11.15 -40.86
CA ILE A 965 3.71 12.08 -41.43
C ILE A 965 3.85 11.86 -42.95
N VAL A 966 3.95 10.60 -43.39
CA VAL A 966 4.05 10.22 -44.81
C VAL A 966 2.81 10.64 -45.60
N ASN A 967 1.61 10.56 -45.01
CA ASN A 967 0.36 11.02 -45.62
C ASN A 967 0.30 12.53 -45.84
N ASN A 968 1.01 13.33 -45.03
CA ASN A 968 0.88 14.78 -44.99
C ASN A 968 2.13 15.53 -45.49
N MET A 969 3.02 14.84 -46.23
CA MET A 969 4.22 15.45 -46.79
C MET A 969 3.88 16.47 -47.88
N ALA A 970 4.16 17.74 -47.57
CA ALA A 970 4.36 18.80 -48.54
C ALA A 970 5.73 19.41 -48.21
N VAL A 971 6.61 19.42 -49.22
CA VAL A 971 7.95 20.03 -49.32
C VAL A 971 8.54 20.62 -48.02
N THR A 972 9.60 19.94 -47.57
CA THR A 972 10.71 20.36 -46.70
C THR A 972 10.66 21.80 -46.15
N LYS A 973 10.47 21.96 -44.83
CA LYS A 973 10.87 23.19 -44.14
C LYS A 973 12.40 23.24 -44.13
N GLU A 974 12.96 24.25 -44.80
CA GLU A 974 14.36 24.63 -44.74
C GLU A 974 14.88 24.76 -43.29
N ASN A 975 16.20 24.56 -43.16
CA ASN A 975 16.97 24.44 -41.94
C ASN A 975 16.81 25.65 -40.98
N ASN A 976 15.78 25.65 -40.13
CA ASN A 976 15.50 26.68 -39.11
C ASN A 976 16.68 26.88 -38.12
N ARG A 977 17.59 25.90 -37.99
CA ARG A 977 18.78 25.96 -37.13
C ARG A 977 19.66 27.17 -37.44
N HIS A 978 19.91 27.46 -38.72
CA HIS A 978 20.78 28.56 -39.10
C HIS A 978 20.16 29.93 -38.77
N LYS A 979 18.83 30.07 -38.94
CA LYS A 979 18.08 31.27 -38.55
C LYS A 979 18.12 31.51 -37.03
N ILE A 980 18.01 30.46 -36.23
CA ILE A 980 18.07 30.53 -34.76
C ILE A 980 19.47 30.97 -34.30
N GLU A 981 20.53 30.41 -34.90
CA GLU A 981 21.91 30.74 -34.53
C GLU A 981 22.29 32.19 -34.90
N ILE A 982 21.83 32.68 -36.06
CA ILE A 982 21.98 34.08 -36.47
C ILE A 982 21.24 35.01 -35.50
N ALA A 983 19.98 34.70 -35.16
CA ALA A 983 19.19 35.50 -34.23
C ALA A 983 19.83 35.59 -32.84
N ARG A 984 20.44 34.49 -32.36
CA ARG A 984 21.16 34.45 -31.10
C ARG A 984 22.42 35.32 -31.12
N ASN A 985 23.24 35.20 -32.15
CA ASN A 985 24.48 35.96 -32.26
C ASN A 985 24.19 37.46 -32.30
N LYS A 986 23.14 37.86 -33.03
CA LYS A 986 22.62 39.23 -33.03
C LYS A 986 22.20 39.69 -31.62
N LEU A 987 21.47 38.85 -30.89
CA LEU A 987 21.04 39.18 -29.53
C LEU A 987 22.24 39.37 -28.57
N LEU A 988 23.32 38.59 -28.72
CA LEU A 988 24.54 38.72 -27.91
C LEU A 988 25.33 39.99 -28.23
N GLU A 989 25.27 40.46 -29.47
CA GLU A 989 25.90 41.70 -29.92
C GLU A 989 25.22 42.95 -29.34
N ASP A 990 23.89 42.88 -29.14
CA ASP A 990 23.08 43.95 -28.57
C ASP A 990 23.28 44.13 -27.04
N LEU A 991 24.07 43.28 -26.37
CA LEU A 991 24.29 43.33 -24.91
C LEU A 991 25.50 44.19 -24.52
N LYS A 992 25.44 44.77 -23.30
CA LYS A 992 26.55 45.53 -22.69
C LYS A 992 27.86 44.70 -22.70
N PRO A 993 29.06 45.31 -22.90
CA PRO A 993 30.31 44.57 -23.05
C PRO A 993 30.67 43.62 -21.89
N GLY A 994 30.43 44.05 -20.64
CA GLY A 994 30.67 43.21 -19.46
C GLY A 994 29.72 42.01 -19.39
N LEU A 995 28.45 42.23 -19.71
CA LEU A 995 27.41 41.21 -19.74
C LEU A 995 27.67 40.18 -20.86
N ARG A 996 28.06 40.68 -22.04
CA ARG A 996 28.46 39.85 -23.19
C ARG A 996 29.65 38.95 -22.85
N ARG A 997 30.69 39.47 -22.18
CA ARG A 997 31.82 38.63 -21.75
C ARG A 997 31.41 37.54 -20.78
N ALA A 998 30.58 37.86 -19.78
CA ALA A 998 30.10 36.87 -18.81
C ALA A 998 29.25 35.78 -19.49
N LEU A 999 28.29 36.15 -20.34
CA LEU A 999 27.43 35.20 -21.05
C LEU A 999 28.21 34.36 -22.07
N ASN A 1000 29.20 34.92 -22.76
CA ASN A 1000 30.08 34.16 -23.65
C ASN A 1000 30.86 33.06 -22.92
N PHE A 1001 31.13 33.22 -21.62
CA PHE A 1001 31.76 32.19 -20.79
C PHE A 1001 30.74 31.16 -20.28
N ILE A 1002 29.58 31.62 -19.77
CA ILE A 1002 28.60 30.76 -19.09
C ILE A 1002 27.71 29.98 -20.06
N LEU A 1003 27.27 30.57 -21.17
CA LEU A 1003 26.31 29.96 -22.09
C LEU A 1003 26.81 28.64 -22.73
N PRO A 1004 28.08 28.51 -23.18
CA PRO A 1004 28.60 27.23 -23.66
C PRO A 1004 28.52 26.13 -22.59
N MET A 1005 28.81 26.47 -21.33
CA MET A 1005 28.72 25.55 -20.21
C MET A 1005 27.27 25.15 -19.94
N ALA A 1006 26.34 26.12 -19.93
CA ALA A 1006 24.92 25.87 -19.71
C ALA A 1006 24.35 24.92 -20.79
N ARG A 1007 24.69 25.15 -22.06
CA ARG A 1007 24.30 24.28 -23.19
C ARG A 1007 24.85 22.86 -23.03
N LYS A 1008 26.13 22.73 -22.68
CA LYS A 1008 26.76 21.42 -22.41
C LYS A 1008 26.12 20.73 -21.19
N GLY A 1009 25.73 21.50 -20.16
CA GLY A 1009 25.01 21.01 -18.99
C GLY A 1009 23.65 20.41 -19.35
N VAL A 1010 22.88 21.05 -20.24
CA VAL A 1010 21.61 20.50 -20.77
C VAL A 1010 21.84 19.19 -21.51
N GLN A 1011 22.82 19.14 -22.41
CA GLN A 1011 23.17 17.92 -23.16
C GLN A 1011 23.53 16.75 -22.22
N ILE A 1012 24.38 17.01 -21.22
CA ILE A 1012 24.79 16.00 -20.23
C ILE A 1012 23.57 15.51 -19.42
N ARG A 1013 22.67 16.41 -19.01
CA ARG A 1013 21.44 16.08 -18.28
C ARG A 1013 20.51 15.19 -19.11
N GLU A 1014 20.32 15.50 -20.39
CA GLU A 1014 19.50 14.68 -21.29
C GLU A 1014 20.12 13.28 -21.50
N ALA A 1015 21.44 13.21 -21.68
CA ALA A 1015 22.17 11.95 -21.83
C ALA A 1015 22.06 11.07 -20.57
N THR A 1016 22.28 11.63 -19.37
CA THR A 1016 22.10 10.87 -18.12
C THR A 1016 20.65 10.48 -17.88
N LYS A 1017 19.68 11.32 -18.28
CA LYS A 1017 18.26 10.95 -18.26
C LYS A 1017 18.00 9.74 -19.14
N SER A 1018 18.55 9.71 -20.36
CA SER A 1018 18.39 8.56 -21.26
C SER A 1018 18.99 7.29 -20.68
N ILE A 1019 20.20 7.38 -20.11
CA ILE A 1019 20.84 6.24 -19.42
C ILE A 1019 19.97 5.75 -18.26
N LEU A 1020 19.41 6.65 -17.46
CA LEU A 1020 18.49 6.31 -16.39
C LEU A 1020 17.26 5.56 -16.93
N ILE A 1021 16.63 6.03 -18.01
CA ILE A 1021 15.47 5.35 -18.59
C ILE A 1021 15.85 4.01 -19.22
N LYS A 1022 17.07 3.85 -19.76
CA LYS A 1022 17.61 2.53 -20.15
C LYS A 1022 17.72 1.61 -18.94
N THR A 1023 18.24 2.11 -17.82
CA THR A 1023 18.27 1.34 -16.57
C THR A 1023 16.86 0.92 -16.13
N VAL A 1024 15.89 1.85 -16.15
CA VAL A 1024 14.48 1.54 -15.87
C VAL A 1024 13.93 0.50 -16.85
N HIS A 1025 14.32 0.55 -18.13
CA HIS A 1025 13.94 -0.43 -19.13
C HIS A 1025 14.51 -1.83 -18.87
N GLU A 1026 15.76 -1.96 -18.42
CA GLU A 1026 16.33 -3.25 -18.01
C GLU A 1026 15.53 -3.86 -16.85
N PHE A 1027 15.16 -3.05 -15.84
CA PHE A 1027 14.27 -3.49 -14.76
C PHE A 1027 12.87 -3.86 -15.29
N ARG A 1028 12.30 -3.08 -16.22
CA ARG A 1028 11.03 -3.39 -16.88
C ARG A 1028 11.07 -4.77 -17.56
N LEU A 1029 12.12 -5.07 -18.32
CA LEU A 1029 12.26 -6.34 -19.03
C LEU A 1029 12.38 -7.52 -18.06
N VAL A 1030 13.18 -7.41 -17.00
CA VAL A 1030 13.34 -8.51 -16.03
C VAL A 1030 12.06 -8.74 -15.21
N PHE A 1031 11.31 -7.68 -14.85
CA PHE A 1031 10.00 -7.84 -14.20
C PHE A 1031 8.97 -8.45 -15.15
N ARG A 1032 8.97 -8.11 -16.44
CA ARG A 1032 8.12 -8.77 -17.45
C ARG A 1032 8.48 -10.25 -17.59
N LYS A 1033 9.76 -10.60 -17.56
CA LYS A 1033 10.21 -12.01 -17.54
C LYS A 1033 9.74 -12.73 -16.27
N LEU A 1034 9.85 -12.10 -15.10
CA LEU A 1034 9.35 -12.64 -13.84
C LEU A 1034 7.83 -12.84 -13.89
N ALA A 1035 7.07 -11.89 -14.43
CA ALA A 1035 5.62 -12.00 -14.60
C ALA A 1035 5.26 -13.21 -15.48
N LYS A 1036 5.93 -13.37 -16.62
CA LYS A 1036 5.79 -14.53 -17.50
C LYS A 1036 6.09 -15.84 -16.79
N LEU A 1037 7.17 -15.87 -16.01
CA LEU A 1037 7.56 -17.06 -15.26
C LEU A 1037 6.52 -17.41 -14.18
N LEU A 1038 5.97 -16.41 -13.50
CA LEU A 1038 4.90 -16.60 -12.51
C LEU A 1038 3.61 -17.10 -13.15
N VAL A 1039 3.24 -16.58 -14.33
CA VAL A 1039 2.09 -17.10 -15.09
C VAL A 1039 2.35 -18.54 -15.54
N TRP A 1040 3.54 -18.81 -16.09
CA TRP A 1040 3.96 -20.14 -16.54
C TRP A 1040 3.93 -21.18 -15.42
N LYS A 1041 4.37 -20.82 -14.21
CA LYS A 1041 4.31 -21.68 -13.00
C LYS A 1041 2.92 -21.70 -12.32
N GLY A 1042 1.92 -20.98 -12.85
CA GLY A 1042 0.56 -20.93 -12.31
C GLY A 1042 0.35 -20.09 -11.04
N TYR A 1043 1.28 -19.17 -10.72
CA TYR A 1043 1.15 -18.23 -9.59
C TYR A 1043 0.22 -17.08 -9.94
N LEU A 1044 0.26 -16.61 -11.19
CA LEU A 1044 -0.55 -15.49 -11.69
C LEU A 1044 -1.37 -15.95 -12.89
N VAL A 1045 -2.52 -15.31 -13.10
CA VAL A 1045 -3.37 -15.54 -14.29
C VAL A 1045 -3.05 -14.55 -15.40
N ASP A 1046 -2.45 -13.41 -15.06
CA ASP A 1046 -2.23 -12.26 -15.94
C ASP A 1046 -0.87 -11.63 -15.61
N GLU A 1047 -0.06 -11.34 -16.64
CA GLU A 1047 1.28 -10.79 -16.48
C GLU A 1047 1.28 -9.37 -15.89
N ASP A 1048 0.30 -8.55 -16.26
CA ASP A 1048 0.20 -7.16 -15.79
C ASP A 1048 -0.10 -7.07 -14.29
N LEU A 1049 -0.69 -8.12 -13.71
CA LEU A 1049 -1.05 -8.16 -12.31
C LEU A 1049 0.18 -7.99 -11.39
N LEU A 1050 1.37 -8.42 -11.82
CA LEU A 1050 2.63 -8.25 -11.07
C LEU A 1050 2.92 -6.78 -10.72
N PHE A 1051 2.60 -5.85 -11.63
CA PHE A 1051 2.89 -4.42 -11.45
C PHE A 1051 2.00 -3.73 -10.41
N TYR A 1052 0.96 -4.42 -9.95
CA TYR A 1052 0.06 -3.96 -8.89
C TYR A 1052 0.48 -4.44 -7.49
N PHE A 1053 1.55 -5.23 -7.39
CA PHE A 1053 2.24 -5.51 -6.13
C PHE A 1053 3.28 -4.43 -5.86
N THR A 1054 3.54 -4.14 -4.59
CA THR A 1054 4.76 -3.42 -4.18
C THR A 1054 5.97 -4.36 -4.27
N PHE A 1055 7.18 -3.80 -4.30
CA PHE A 1055 8.40 -4.59 -4.37
C PHE A 1055 8.51 -5.64 -3.24
N SER A 1056 8.14 -5.29 -2.00
CA SER A 1056 8.14 -6.22 -0.85
C SER A 1056 7.05 -7.28 -0.94
N GLU A 1057 5.86 -6.92 -1.42
CA GLU A 1057 4.76 -7.88 -1.61
C GLU A 1057 5.09 -8.92 -2.68
N ILE A 1058 5.90 -8.60 -3.71
CA ILE A 1058 6.34 -9.61 -4.70
C ILE A 1058 7.19 -10.69 -4.03
N GLU A 1059 8.15 -10.32 -3.19
CA GLU A 1059 8.97 -11.29 -2.46
C GLU A 1059 8.11 -12.19 -1.56
N CYS A 1060 7.19 -11.56 -0.81
CA CYS A 1060 6.27 -12.28 0.05
C CYS A 1060 5.37 -13.22 -0.76
N PHE A 1061 4.85 -12.77 -1.90
CA PHE A 1061 3.96 -13.56 -2.76
C PHE A 1061 4.68 -14.75 -3.41
N ILE A 1062 5.91 -14.59 -3.87
CA ILE A 1062 6.71 -15.71 -4.43
C ILE A 1062 6.91 -16.81 -3.37
N ARG A 1063 7.18 -16.42 -2.12
CA ARG A 1063 7.40 -17.35 -1.00
C ARG A 1063 6.11 -18.00 -0.50
N SER A 1064 5.03 -17.22 -0.36
CA SER A 1064 3.82 -17.64 0.36
C SER A 1064 2.65 -18.04 -0.54
N ARG A 1065 2.64 -17.61 -1.82
CA ARG A 1065 1.47 -17.68 -2.71
C ARG A 1065 0.19 -17.10 -2.07
N SER A 1066 0.34 -16.06 -1.25
CA SER A 1066 -0.76 -15.48 -0.46
C SER A 1066 -1.93 -15.00 -1.34
N PRO A 1067 -3.14 -15.57 -1.16
CA PRO A 1067 -4.35 -15.12 -1.85
C PRO A 1067 -4.74 -13.69 -1.53
N ALA A 1068 -4.50 -13.27 -0.27
CA ALA A 1068 -4.83 -11.92 0.17
C ALA A 1068 -4.03 -10.86 -0.61
N LEU A 1069 -2.74 -11.12 -0.88
CA LEU A 1069 -1.92 -10.24 -1.70
C LEU A 1069 -2.39 -10.21 -3.15
N LEU A 1070 -2.81 -11.35 -3.71
CA LEU A 1070 -3.31 -11.42 -5.08
C LEU A 1070 -4.64 -10.67 -5.24
N LEU A 1071 -5.59 -10.88 -4.33
CA LEU A 1071 -6.87 -10.15 -4.29
C LEU A 1071 -6.65 -8.64 -4.10
N LYS A 1072 -5.67 -8.26 -3.28
CA LYS A 1072 -5.24 -6.87 -3.10
C LYS A 1072 -4.74 -6.28 -4.42
N ALA A 1073 -3.85 -6.97 -5.13
CA ALA A 1073 -3.35 -6.55 -6.44
C ALA A 1073 -4.48 -6.43 -7.49
N GLN A 1074 -5.44 -7.36 -7.51
CA GLN A 1074 -6.60 -7.30 -8.39
C GLN A 1074 -7.50 -6.09 -8.08
N LYS A 1075 -7.74 -5.78 -6.81
CA LYS A 1075 -8.47 -4.57 -6.41
C LYS A 1075 -7.74 -3.29 -6.84
N ARG A 1076 -6.41 -3.22 -6.66
CA ARG A 1076 -5.61 -2.09 -7.15
C ARG A 1076 -5.69 -1.94 -8.67
N LYS A 1077 -5.68 -3.04 -9.43
CA LYS A 1077 -5.89 -3.03 -10.89
C LYS A 1077 -7.24 -2.42 -11.27
N LYS A 1078 -8.31 -2.75 -10.53
CA LYS A 1078 -9.65 -2.17 -10.73
C LYS A 1078 -9.71 -0.68 -10.36
N LEU A 1079 -9.04 -0.25 -9.28
CA LEU A 1079 -9.07 1.13 -8.80
C LEU A 1079 -8.18 2.09 -9.60
N ARG A 1080 -7.19 1.57 -10.35
CA ARG A 1080 -6.26 2.39 -11.13
C ARG A 1080 -6.96 3.41 -12.02
N THR A 1081 -8.01 3.00 -12.74
CA THR A 1081 -8.75 3.92 -13.63
C THR A 1081 -9.30 5.12 -12.87
N LYS A 1082 -9.82 4.91 -11.65
CA LYS A 1082 -10.29 5.99 -10.78
C LYS A 1082 -9.12 6.88 -10.33
N TRP A 1083 -8.00 6.30 -9.95
CA TRP A 1083 -6.82 7.09 -9.53
C TRP A 1083 -6.29 7.96 -10.67
N GLU A 1084 -6.23 7.45 -11.90
CA GLU A 1084 -5.74 8.23 -13.06
C GLU A 1084 -6.60 9.46 -13.40
N THR A 1085 -7.86 9.52 -12.93
CA THR A 1085 -8.73 10.68 -13.11
C THR A 1085 -8.49 11.80 -12.10
N LEU A 1086 -7.78 11.53 -11.00
CA LEU A 1086 -7.57 12.51 -9.94
C LEU A 1086 -6.68 13.66 -10.42
N VAL A 1087 -7.10 14.87 -10.10
CA VAL A 1087 -6.38 16.11 -10.41
C VAL A 1087 -5.97 16.75 -9.11
N PHE A 1088 -4.72 17.18 -9.02
CA PHE A 1088 -4.20 17.87 -7.83
C PHE A 1088 -3.90 19.33 -8.18
N PRO A 1089 -4.09 20.25 -7.23
CA PRO A 1089 -3.63 21.62 -7.43
C PRO A 1089 -2.11 21.62 -7.61
N GLU A 1090 -1.59 22.60 -8.36
CA GLU A 1090 -0.16 22.71 -8.61
C GLU A 1090 0.63 22.79 -7.29
N ILE A 1091 0.07 23.46 -6.28
CA ILE A 1091 0.62 23.59 -4.93
C ILE A 1091 -0.43 23.11 -3.94
N SER A 1092 -0.03 22.19 -3.06
CA SER A 1092 -0.84 21.67 -1.96
C SER A 1092 -0.19 22.05 -0.63
N PHE A 1093 -1.00 22.55 0.31
CA PHE A 1093 -0.58 22.79 1.70
C PHE A 1093 -1.06 21.64 2.58
N GLY A 1094 -0.17 21.15 3.44
CA GLY A 1094 -0.48 20.01 4.29
C GLY A 1094 -0.73 18.75 3.46
N LEU A 1095 -1.77 17.99 3.82
CA LEU A 1095 -2.10 16.75 3.12
C LEU A 1095 -2.55 17.07 1.69
N PRO A 1096 -1.85 16.57 0.64
CA PRO A 1096 -2.27 16.80 -0.73
C PRO A 1096 -3.63 16.13 -0.99
N MET A 1097 -4.62 16.93 -1.37
CA MET A 1097 -5.96 16.46 -1.69
C MET A 1097 -6.26 16.74 -3.16
N PRO A 1098 -6.94 15.82 -3.86
CA PRO A 1098 -7.39 16.09 -5.21
C PRO A 1098 -8.39 17.25 -5.20
N GLU A 1099 -8.41 18.04 -6.28
CA GLU A 1099 -9.45 19.04 -6.50
C GLU A 1099 -10.81 18.35 -6.49
N LYS A 1100 -11.78 18.91 -5.75
CA LYS A 1100 -13.16 18.44 -5.85
C LYS A 1100 -13.61 18.77 -7.26
N ASN A 1101 -14.11 17.77 -8.00
CA ASN A 1101 -14.89 18.02 -9.20
C ASN A 1101 -16.15 18.77 -8.76
N GLU A 1102 -16.08 20.09 -8.66
CA GLU A 1102 -17.29 20.90 -8.81
C GLU A 1102 -17.84 20.55 -10.18
N GLU A 1103 -19.12 20.14 -10.22
CA GLU A 1103 -19.85 19.79 -11.43
C GLU A 1103 -19.52 20.76 -12.58
N ASP A 1104 -19.43 20.21 -13.79
CA ASP A 1104 -19.11 20.81 -15.10
C ASP A 1104 -19.92 22.08 -15.50
N ASN A 1105 -20.10 23.07 -14.63
CA ASN A 1105 -20.98 24.22 -14.82
C ASN A 1105 -20.33 25.60 -14.59
N VAL A 1106 -19.00 25.71 -14.61
CA VAL A 1106 -18.37 27.02 -14.87
C VAL A 1106 -18.15 27.15 -16.38
N GLN A 1107 -19.14 27.73 -17.07
CA GLN A 1107 -18.96 28.17 -18.45
C GLN A 1107 -17.86 29.24 -18.51
N TYR A 1108 -16.63 28.84 -18.87
CA TYR A 1108 -15.52 29.76 -19.20
C TYR A 1108 -15.70 30.45 -20.55
N ASP A 1109 -16.95 30.72 -20.96
CA ASP A 1109 -17.24 31.31 -22.28
C ASP A 1109 -16.77 32.76 -22.41
N CYS A 1110 -16.56 33.45 -21.29
CA CYS A 1110 -16.12 34.85 -21.21
C CYS A 1110 -14.59 35.08 -21.16
N VAL A 1111 -13.75 34.03 -21.17
CA VAL A 1111 -12.28 34.22 -21.15
C VAL A 1111 -11.74 34.48 -22.57
N GLU A 1112 -11.54 35.74 -22.93
CA GLU A 1112 -11.01 36.14 -24.24
C GLU A 1112 -9.49 35.90 -24.39
N SER A 1113 -8.74 35.91 -23.28
CA SER A 1113 -7.29 35.67 -23.29
C SER A 1113 -6.78 34.98 -22.03
N LEU A 1114 -5.80 34.07 -22.19
CA LEU A 1114 -5.09 33.40 -21.11
C LEU A 1114 -3.62 33.83 -21.11
N ASN A 1115 -3.12 34.30 -19.95
CA ASN A 1115 -1.72 34.64 -19.74
C ASN A 1115 -0.91 33.40 -19.37
N ALA A 1116 0.28 33.26 -19.93
CA ALA A 1116 1.20 32.17 -19.61
C ALA A 1116 2.65 32.59 -19.89
N THR A 1117 3.60 31.72 -19.56
CA THR A 1117 5.01 32.04 -19.72
C THR A 1117 5.52 31.64 -21.11
N PRO A 1118 6.07 32.60 -21.89
CA PRO A 1118 6.61 32.29 -23.21
C PRO A 1118 7.92 31.54 -23.10
N VAL A 1119 7.99 30.39 -23.78
CA VAL A 1119 9.22 29.59 -23.90
C VAL A 1119 9.88 29.82 -25.26
N CYS A 1120 9.09 29.71 -26.33
CA CYS A 1120 9.55 29.92 -27.70
C CYS A 1120 8.67 30.97 -28.36
N SER A 1121 9.28 32.10 -28.72
CA SER A 1121 8.56 33.24 -29.28
C SER A 1121 8.18 32.99 -30.73
N GLY A 1122 6.91 33.24 -31.06
CA GLY A 1122 6.43 33.26 -32.44
C GLY A 1122 4.95 33.61 -32.50
N LYS A 1123 4.46 33.84 -33.72
CA LYS A 1123 3.04 34.08 -33.99
C LYS A 1123 2.55 32.96 -34.91
N VAL A 1124 1.60 32.18 -34.43
CA VAL A 1124 0.96 31.13 -35.21
C VAL A 1124 -0.54 31.15 -34.96
N ARG A 1125 -1.30 30.77 -35.99
CA ARG A 1125 -2.74 30.59 -35.93
C ARG A 1125 -3.08 29.17 -36.36
N GLY A 1126 -3.82 28.45 -35.53
CA GLY A 1126 -4.21 27.05 -35.77
C GLY A 1126 -5.47 26.67 -35.01
N LYS A 1127 -6.02 25.48 -35.28
CA LYS A 1127 -7.14 24.92 -34.52
C LYS A 1127 -6.64 24.47 -33.14
N ALA A 1128 -7.41 24.78 -32.10
CA ALA A 1128 -7.16 24.28 -30.75
C ALA A 1128 -7.38 22.76 -30.73
N ARG A 1129 -6.38 21.98 -30.33
CA ARG A 1129 -6.47 20.52 -30.20
C ARG A 1129 -6.17 20.15 -28.76
N VAL A 1130 -7.23 19.98 -27.97
CA VAL A 1130 -7.11 19.55 -26.57
C VAL A 1130 -6.95 18.04 -26.53
N VAL A 1131 -5.83 17.57 -26.00
CA VAL A 1131 -5.45 16.15 -25.94
C VAL A 1131 -4.88 15.89 -24.55
N LEU A 1132 -5.63 15.14 -23.73
CA LEU A 1132 -5.21 14.88 -22.34
C LEU A 1132 -4.32 13.63 -22.23
N ASP A 1133 -4.44 12.72 -23.19
CA ASP A 1133 -3.63 11.50 -23.26
C ASP A 1133 -3.06 11.30 -24.67
N VAL A 1134 -1.83 10.83 -24.78
CA VAL A 1134 -1.19 10.53 -26.07
C VAL A 1134 -1.91 9.41 -26.83
N ALA A 1135 -2.72 8.57 -26.17
CA ALA A 1135 -3.63 7.66 -26.86
C ALA A 1135 -4.58 8.40 -27.82
N GLN A 1136 -4.92 9.66 -27.51
CA GLN A 1136 -5.70 10.57 -28.35
C GLN A 1136 -4.82 11.36 -29.34
N ALA A 1137 -3.51 11.15 -29.38
CA ALA A 1137 -2.60 11.89 -30.27
C ALA A 1137 -2.85 11.57 -31.75
N HIS A 1138 -3.50 10.45 -32.08
CA HIS A 1138 -4.01 10.18 -33.43
C HIS A 1138 -5.02 11.24 -33.93
N LEU A 1139 -5.62 12.03 -33.03
CA LEU A 1139 -6.51 13.15 -33.37
C LEU A 1139 -5.75 14.41 -33.84
N ILE A 1140 -4.42 14.46 -33.64
CA ILE A 1140 -3.60 15.62 -33.99
C ILE A 1140 -3.44 15.69 -35.51
N GLN A 1141 -3.79 16.83 -36.08
CA GLN A 1141 -3.62 17.12 -37.50
C GLN A 1141 -2.51 18.14 -37.73
N LYS A 1142 -1.99 18.18 -38.96
CA LYS A 1142 -0.94 19.12 -39.36
C LYS A 1142 -1.39 20.58 -39.14
N GLY A 1143 -0.62 21.34 -38.38
CA GLY A 1143 -0.88 22.75 -38.06
C GLY A 1143 -1.78 23.00 -36.85
N ASP A 1144 -2.24 21.94 -36.16
CA ASP A 1144 -2.98 22.07 -34.91
C ASP A 1144 -2.11 22.68 -33.79
N ILE A 1145 -2.75 23.41 -32.88
CA ILE A 1145 -2.13 23.90 -31.65
C ILE A 1145 -2.49 22.92 -30.54
N LEU A 1146 -1.49 22.18 -30.04
CA LEU A 1146 -1.66 21.20 -28.97
C LEU A 1146 -1.91 21.93 -27.64
N ILE A 1147 -2.98 21.56 -26.95
CA ILE A 1147 -3.26 21.96 -25.57
C ILE A 1147 -3.35 20.69 -24.73
N THR A 1148 -2.51 20.60 -23.71
CA THR A 1148 -2.47 19.44 -22.80
C THR A 1148 -2.07 19.87 -21.39
N ARG A 1149 -2.15 18.96 -20.42
CA ARG A 1149 -1.70 19.24 -19.04
C ARG A 1149 -0.19 19.41 -18.95
N SER A 1150 0.54 18.45 -19.50
CA SER A 1150 2.00 18.42 -19.52
C SER A 1150 2.49 17.60 -20.70
N THR A 1151 3.77 17.75 -21.06
CA THR A 1151 4.40 16.99 -22.15
C THR A 1151 5.61 16.24 -21.65
N ASP A 1152 5.64 14.93 -21.86
CA ASP A 1152 6.82 14.08 -21.74
C ASP A 1152 7.49 13.79 -23.11
N ILE A 1153 8.51 12.93 -23.14
CA ILE A 1153 9.20 12.54 -24.37
C ILE A 1153 8.34 11.66 -25.30
N GLY A 1154 7.29 11.02 -24.77
CA GLY A 1154 6.33 10.25 -25.56
C GLY A 1154 5.56 11.12 -26.56
N TRP A 1155 5.50 12.44 -26.34
CA TRP A 1155 4.91 13.39 -27.29
C TRP A 1155 5.84 13.77 -28.43
N SER A 1156 7.16 13.61 -28.30
CA SER A 1156 8.15 14.04 -29.29
C SER A 1156 7.86 13.59 -30.74
N PRO A 1157 7.37 12.35 -30.99
CA PRO A 1157 6.98 11.91 -32.33
C PRO A 1157 5.93 12.79 -33.01
N TYR A 1158 5.08 13.49 -32.26
CA TYR A 1158 3.97 14.28 -32.78
C TYR A 1158 4.31 15.75 -33.00
N PHE A 1159 5.42 16.26 -32.42
CA PHE A 1159 5.85 17.66 -32.57
C PHE A 1159 5.98 18.12 -34.03
N PRO A 1160 6.46 17.29 -34.99
CA PRO A 1160 6.51 17.67 -36.40
C PRO A 1160 5.15 18.03 -37.01
N LEU A 1161 4.03 17.53 -36.45
CA LEU A 1161 2.68 17.83 -36.92
C LEU A 1161 2.15 19.17 -36.40
N LEU A 1162 2.72 19.71 -35.32
CA LEU A 1162 2.13 20.83 -34.58
C LEU A 1162 2.44 22.20 -35.19
N GLY A 1163 1.49 23.13 -35.07
CA GLY A 1163 1.69 24.56 -35.32
C GLY A 1163 2.19 25.32 -34.08
N GLY A 1164 1.83 24.86 -32.87
CA GLY A 1164 2.27 25.43 -31.59
C GLY A 1164 1.86 24.55 -30.40
N VAL A 1165 2.37 24.85 -29.21
CA VAL A 1165 2.17 24.03 -27.99
C VAL A 1165 1.76 24.90 -26.80
N VAL A 1166 0.80 24.42 -26.01
CA VAL A 1166 0.32 25.02 -24.76
C VAL A 1166 0.25 23.93 -23.70
N THR A 1167 0.89 24.15 -22.55
CA THR A 1167 0.78 23.25 -21.39
C THR A 1167 0.32 23.99 -20.14
N GLU A 1168 -0.52 23.33 -19.33
CA GLU A 1168 -0.95 23.86 -18.03
C GLU A 1168 0.18 23.83 -17.00
N LEU A 1169 0.95 22.74 -16.99
CA LEU A 1169 2.10 22.53 -16.12
C LEU A 1169 3.41 22.61 -16.92
N GLY A 1170 4.46 23.07 -16.26
CA GLY A 1170 5.84 23.02 -16.74
C GLY A 1170 6.56 24.35 -16.71
N GLY A 1171 7.87 24.31 -16.48
CA GLY A 1171 8.72 25.49 -16.44
C GLY A 1171 9.51 25.76 -17.73
N LEU A 1172 10.33 26.80 -17.72
CA LEU A 1172 11.18 27.20 -18.86
C LEU A 1172 12.19 26.13 -19.30
N ILE A 1173 12.47 25.15 -18.43
CA ILE A 1173 13.45 24.09 -18.65
C ILE A 1173 12.81 22.71 -18.81
N SER A 1174 11.47 22.66 -18.90
CA SER A 1174 10.67 21.45 -19.12
C SER A 1174 11.02 20.76 -20.44
N HIS A 1175 10.66 19.49 -20.57
CA HIS A 1175 10.95 18.73 -21.78
C HIS A 1175 10.27 19.36 -23.01
N GLY A 1176 8.96 19.64 -22.93
CA GLY A 1176 8.22 20.30 -24.01
C GLY A 1176 8.79 21.67 -24.38
N ALA A 1177 9.27 22.42 -23.37
CA ALA A 1177 9.94 23.69 -23.60
C ALA A 1177 11.25 23.56 -24.40
N VAL A 1178 12.06 22.54 -24.13
CA VAL A 1178 13.31 22.28 -24.86
C VAL A 1178 13.01 21.89 -26.31
N VAL A 1179 12.15 20.90 -26.53
CA VAL A 1179 11.84 20.40 -27.88
C VAL A 1179 11.18 21.47 -28.75
N ALA A 1180 10.24 22.25 -28.19
CA ALA A 1180 9.60 23.33 -28.94
C ALA A 1180 10.60 24.41 -29.40
N ARG A 1181 11.60 24.75 -28.57
CA ARG A 1181 12.67 25.70 -28.93
C ARG A 1181 13.55 25.19 -30.05
N GLU A 1182 13.91 23.91 -30.03
CA GLU A 1182 14.76 23.32 -31.06
C GLU A 1182 14.08 23.26 -32.42
N TYR A 1183 12.76 23.03 -32.42
CA TYR A 1183 11.96 22.99 -33.64
C TYR A 1183 11.47 24.38 -34.11
N GLY A 1184 11.63 25.41 -33.28
CA GLY A 1184 11.13 26.76 -33.54
C GLY A 1184 9.60 26.86 -33.49
N LEU A 1185 8.95 26.02 -32.70
CA LEU A 1185 7.50 26.02 -32.51
C LEU A 1185 7.10 27.02 -31.43
N PRO A 1186 6.16 27.95 -31.71
CA PRO A 1186 5.59 28.82 -30.68
C PRO A 1186 5.06 28.00 -29.50
N CYS A 1187 5.55 28.28 -28.29
CA CYS A 1187 5.28 27.48 -27.12
C CYS A 1187 5.17 28.35 -25.87
N ILE A 1188 4.12 28.11 -25.10
CA ILE A 1188 3.91 28.69 -23.78
C ILE A 1188 3.58 27.60 -22.76
N VAL A 1189 4.00 27.81 -21.52
CA VAL A 1189 3.86 26.85 -20.41
C VAL A 1189 3.32 27.56 -19.17
N GLY A 1190 2.80 26.81 -18.21
CA GLY A 1190 2.16 27.38 -17.01
C GLY A 1190 0.81 28.03 -17.31
N ALA A 1191 0.13 27.61 -18.39
CA ALA A 1191 -1.16 28.15 -18.81
C ALA A 1191 -2.28 27.50 -17.99
N ALA A 1192 -2.43 27.89 -16.71
CA ALA A 1192 -3.37 27.27 -15.78
C ALA A 1192 -4.80 27.18 -16.36
N LYS A 1193 -5.42 26.00 -16.23
CA LYS A 1193 -6.79 25.68 -16.71
C LYS A 1193 -7.00 25.76 -18.23
N ALA A 1194 -5.94 25.80 -19.04
CA ALA A 1194 -6.07 25.83 -20.50
C ALA A 1194 -6.90 24.66 -21.05
N THR A 1195 -6.79 23.45 -20.48
CA THR A 1195 -7.52 22.27 -20.95
C THR A 1195 -9.02 22.32 -20.65
N SER A 1196 -9.44 23.09 -19.63
CA SER A 1196 -10.85 23.33 -19.29
C SER A 1196 -11.44 24.53 -20.05
N ILE A 1197 -10.62 25.52 -20.40
CA ILE A 1197 -11.07 26.76 -21.08
C ILE A 1197 -11.27 26.54 -22.59
N PHE A 1198 -10.40 25.76 -23.23
CA PHE A 1198 -10.44 25.52 -24.67
C PHE A 1198 -11.16 24.21 -24.98
N ASN A 1199 -11.97 24.20 -26.05
CA ASN A 1199 -12.57 22.98 -26.60
C ASN A 1199 -11.88 22.57 -27.89
N SER A 1200 -11.59 21.28 -28.02
CA SER A 1200 -10.95 20.70 -29.20
C SER A 1200 -11.76 20.98 -30.48
N GLY A 1201 -11.12 21.53 -31.52
CA GLY A 1201 -11.70 21.81 -32.83
C GLY A 1201 -12.61 23.04 -32.94
N LYS A 1202 -13.07 23.65 -31.84
CA LYS A 1202 -14.05 24.76 -31.85
C LYS A 1202 -13.43 26.15 -31.97
N PHE A 1203 -12.15 26.32 -31.64
CA PHE A 1203 -11.53 27.65 -31.55
C PHE A 1203 -10.27 27.74 -32.41
N ARG A 1204 -10.05 28.92 -32.99
CA ARG A 1204 -8.76 29.29 -33.57
C ARG A 1204 -7.98 30.10 -32.55
N ILE A 1205 -6.77 29.65 -32.26
CA ILE A 1205 -5.88 30.30 -31.31
C ILE A 1205 -4.87 31.13 -32.06
N SER A 1206 -4.60 32.34 -31.60
CA SER A 1206 -3.46 33.15 -32.02
C SER A 1206 -2.46 33.24 -30.87
N PHE A 1207 -1.22 32.85 -31.11
CA PHE A 1207 -0.11 33.17 -30.21
C PHE A 1207 0.32 34.63 -30.41
N ARG A 1208 0.30 35.46 -29.37
CA ARG A 1208 1.04 36.72 -29.35
C ARG A 1208 1.87 36.80 -28.08
N GLN A 1209 3.18 36.66 -28.23
CA GLN A 1209 4.17 36.79 -27.15
C GLN A 1209 3.86 35.91 -25.92
N HIS A 1210 3.01 36.36 -24.99
CA HIS A 1210 2.72 35.76 -23.69
C HIS A 1210 1.22 35.44 -23.45
N CYS A 1211 0.35 35.61 -24.47
CA CYS A 1211 -1.09 35.37 -24.35
C CYS A 1211 -1.63 34.45 -25.45
N ILE A 1212 -2.58 33.61 -25.08
CA ILE A 1212 -3.47 32.87 -25.98
C ILE A 1212 -4.77 33.63 -26.10
N TYR A 1213 -5.24 33.90 -27.31
CA TYR A 1213 -6.53 34.54 -27.55
C TYR A 1213 -7.56 33.52 -28.04
N LYS A 1214 -8.73 33.50 -27.40
CA LYS A 1214 -9.91 32.76 -27.86
C LYS A 1214 -10.60 33.59 -28.94
N ARG A 1215 -10.71 33.06 -30.16
CA ARG A 1215 -11.57 33.63 -31.22
C ARG A 1215 -12.56 32.57 -31.68
N GLY A 1216 -13.83 32.96 -31.87
CA GLY A 1216 -14.84 32.13 -32.52
C GLY A 1216 -14.33 31.58 -33.86
N ALA A 1217 -14.76 30.36 -34.22
CA ALA A 1217 -14.26 29.55 -35.34
C ALA A 1217 -14.11 30.31 -36.66
#